data_AF-A0A2N2EJI1-F1
#
_entry.id   AF-A0A2N2EJI1-F1
#
_cell.length_a   1.000
_cell.length_b   1.000
_cell.length_c   1.000
_cell.angle_alpha   90.00
_cell.angle_beta   90.00
_cell.angle_gamma   90.00
#
_symmetry.space_group_name_H-M   'P 1'
#
loop_
_entity.id
_entity.type
_entity.pdbx_description
1 polymer ?
#
loop_
_entity_poly.entity_id
_entity_poly.type
_entity_poly.pdbx_seq_one_letter_code
_entity_poly.pdbx_strand_id
1 'polypeptide(L)'
;MFFILISVTDTREITQENSQNISIYKENDVTVSVLEGILPDDETIDVSKVKNPKTEDIDGVAFYTYEISLPNKTVMEGVAEIKIPYDEEQFSSDIDATDAISAAYFDEQESKWLAVPYTVDSKEKVVTIYTNHFSKYAVVYFKDGRKKLSDKLPKFDSMPTSLYSVSDMEKILGEIEKGTGESSTALSAGWNSFNSYYGLTSASESILSTAVSSKTLTSINSLMTEAGVGFAFAQLAYDLSNGDNNAAVNNLIKNSSYYSASKWGGTAIGLASAGATFMDVAINKYAETALDKNLQKWEDSYRYYYFTNPKATRSAVEWYKIVSQLHKSSENPEEFKNKLDSAITDYCDIFWKDPEAYAYIAEKTPGKIGFGAGGEYANDVSTISDRFKDFIYANTIKSVMEVYTKNLWIEESIKSDKKLQKLKDEMNKEYTVTVNLSNYQQVKNIKGTMVRLKNGDGKVIHSQSFDTSGKAIIKMSLLGFLKAGGPVNIEVKVPEQDNTPAYKTTLTYKLDSTNIVLNAPYTPVITSQETKKAVEESTPTETKKPEQKSTPQKKPNNQTPAATNTPAVVQPPVTTPKSEYNYNAALAAWSAALAAKENSKTFDDGTCKTTCQFEWVTAPYIKDGQVYGASKLWYNNQYYSGAKAGTTEKYVASEMYDANNPGVLISLADLKKAYPQFGN
;
A
#
# COMPACT_ATOMS: atom_id res chain seq x y z
N MET A 1 34.22 -50.63 -13.84
CA MET A 1 32.81 -50.98 -13.58
C MET A 1 32.70 -51.37 -12.11
N PHE A 2 32.34 -50.42 -11.25
CA PHE A 2 31.90 -50.63 -9.87
C PHE A 2 31.01 -49.43 -9.54
N PHE A 3 29.71 -49.71 -9.37
CA PHE A 3 28.70 -48.75 -8.96
C PHE A 3 28.88 -48.48 -7.47
N ILE A 4 28.98 -47.20 -7.08
CA ILE A 4 28.78 -46.77 -5.70
C ILE A 4 27.37 -46.18 -5.65
N LEU A 5 26.43 -46.94 -5.08
CA LEU A 5 25.16 -46.40 -4.59
C LEU A 5 25.49 -45.47 -3.42
N ILE A 6 25.26 -44.17 -3.59
CA ILE A 6 25.15 -43.25 -2.46
C ILE A 6 23.67 -43.27 -2.04
N SER A 7 23.38 -44.03 -0.99
CA SER A 7 22.15 -43.89 -0.23
C SER A 7 22.19 -42.54 0.49
N VAL A 8 21.48 -41.54 -0.04
CA VAL A 8 21.17 -40.31 0.70
C VAL A 8 20.23 -40.74 1.81
N THR A 9 20.78 -40.86 3.01
CA THR A 9 19.99 -41.08 4.22
C THR A 9 19.44 -39.70 4.56
N ASP A 10 18.12 -39.57 4.49
CA ASP A 10 17.38 -38.37 4.88
C ASP A 10 17.59 -38.14 6.38
N THR A 11 18.59 -37.32 6.70
CA THR A 11 18.73 -36.69 8.00
C THR A 11 18.38 -35.22 7.82
N ARG A 12 17.08 -34.92 7.95
CA ARG A 12 16.63 -33.60 8.39
C ARG A 12 17.23 -33.35 9.78
N GLU A 13 18.43 -32.78 9.83
CA GLU A 13 18.79 -31.97 10.99
C GLU A 13 17.79 -30.82 11.03
N ILE A 14 16.88 -30.84 12.01
CA ILE A 14 16.00 -29.72 12.33
C ILE A 14 16.89 -28.62 12.92
N THR A 15 17.60 -27.91 12.06
CA THR A 15 18.23 -26.64 12.38
C THR A 15 17.16 -25.56 12.26
N GLN A 16 16.71 -25.05 13.41
CA GLN A 16 15.94 -23.82 13.61
C GLN A 16 14.63 -23.68 12.81
N GLU A 17 13.53 -23.76 13.56
CA GLU A 17 12.14 -23.45 13.18
C GLU A 17 11.99 -22.51 11.97
N ASN A 18 11.43 -23.03 10.87
CA ASN A 18 10.80 -22.18 9.87
C ASN A 18 9.50 -21.64 10.49
N SER A 19 9.61 -20.67 11.38
CA SER A 19 8.54 -20.17 12.27
C SER A 19 7.37 -19.49 11.53
N GLN A 20 7.39 -19.47 10.20
CA GLN A 20 6.36 -18.83 9.38
C GLN A 20 5.52 -19.80 8.53
N ASN A 21 5.78 -21.10 8.52
CA ASN A 21 5.10 -22.07 7.62
C ASN A 21 5.04 -21.58 6.16
N ILE A 22 6.13 -21.00 5.66
CA ILE A 22 6.27 -20.53 4.28
C ILE A 22 7.33 -21.38 3.59
N SER A 23 6.99 -21.96 2.45
CA SER A 23 7.93 -22.59 1.53
C SER A 23 8.47 -21.58 0.53
N ILE A 24 9.79 -21.58 0.33
CA ILE A 24 10.48 -20.64 -0.56
C ILE A 24 11.15 -21.41 -1.69
N TYR A 25 10.81 -21.05 -2.93
CA TYR A 25 11.36 -21.59 -4.16
C TYR A 25 12.18 -20.52 -4.86
N LYS A 26 13.35 -20.89 -5.39
CA LYS A 26 14.24 -19.97 -6.10
C LYS A 26 14.67 -20.57 -7.42
N GLU A 27 14.36 -19.88 -8.52
CA GLU A 27 14.76 -20.28 -9.87
C GLU A 27 14.84 -19.05 -10.77
N ASN A 28 15.87 -18.95 -11.63
CA ASN A 28 16.05 -17.83 -12.56
C ASN A 28 16.02 -16.43 -11.90
N ASP A 29 16.64 -16.30 -10.72
CA ASP A 29 16.64 -15.10 -9.85
C ASP A 29 15.26 -14.66 -9.32
N VAL A 30 14.20 -15.41 -9.64
CA VAL A 30 12.87 -15.22 -9.09
C VAL A 30 12.74 -16.03 -7.81
N THR A 31 12.19 -15.40 -6.77
CA THR A 31 11.82 -16.10 -5.53
C THR A 31 10.31 -16.19 -5.44
N VAL A 32 9.77 -17.39 -5.28
CA VAL A 32 8.34 -17.63 -5.05
C VAL A 32 8.16 -18.14 -3.63
N SER A 33 7.36 -17.45 -2.84
CA SER A 33 7.04 -17.83 -1.47
C SER A 33 5.56 -18.17 -1.36
N VAL A 34 5.26 -19.33 -0.78
CA VAL A 34 3.90 -19.86 -0.63
C VAL A 34 3.69 -20.50 0.74
N LEU A 35 2.44 -20.71 1.14
CA LEU A 35 2.13 -21.44 2.38
C LEU A 35 2.66 -22.88 2.31
N GLU A 36 3.20 -23.38 3.42
CA GLU A 36 3.70 -24.74 3.54
C GLU A 36 2.56 -25.76 3.40
N GLY A 37 2.83 -26.83 2.65
CA GLY A 37 1.84 -27.87 2.32
C GLY A 37 1.00 -27.59 1.06
N ILE A 38 1.31 -26.54 0.28
CA ILE A 38 0.69 -26.35 -1.05
C ILE A 38 1.16 -27.41 -2.05
N LEU A 39 2.45 -27.75 -2.01
CA LEU A 39 3.05 -28.75 -2.89
C LEU A 39 3.21 -30.08 -2.17
N PRO A 40 3.02 -31.22 -2.88
CA PRO A 40 3.56 -32.50 -2.45
C PRO A 40 5.08 -32.42 -2.22
N ASP A 41 5.60 -33.25 -1.31
CA ASP A 41 7.02 -33.21 -0.87
C ASP A 41 8.04 -33.38 -2.01
N ASP A 42 7.64 -33.96 -3.15
CA ASP A 42 8.47 -34.26 -4.32
C ASP A 42 8.23 -33.34 -5.52
N GLU A 43 7.38 -32.32 -5.38
CA GLU A 43 7.06 -31.39 -6.46
C GLU A 43 7.62 -29.97 -6.22
N THR A 44 7.88 -29.25 -7.31
CA THR A 44 8.43 -27.89 -7.28
C THR A 44 7.58 -26.91 -8.08
N ILE A 45 7.74 -25.62 -7.81
CA ILE A 45 7.19 -24.56 -8.66
C ILE A 45 8.14 -24.35 -9.82
N ASP A 46 7.64 -24.44 -11.05
CA ASP A 46 8.43 -24.16 -12.25
C ASP A 46 8.41 -22.65 -12.53
N VAL A 47 9.59 -22.06 -12.74
CA VAL A 47 9.74 -20.66 -13.14
C VAL A 47 10.61 -20.55 -14.39
N SER A 48 10.04 -20.03 -15.48
CA SER A 48 10.77 -19.87 -16.74
C SER A 48 10.63 -18.47 -17.33
N LYS A 49 11.74 -17.93 -17.85
CA LYS A 49 11.72 -16.63 -18.55
C LYS A 49 11.09 -16.77 -19.93
N VAL A 50 10.07 -15.97 -20.22
CA VAL A 50 9.36 -16.00 -21.50
C VAL A 50 10.13 -15.20 -22.54
N LYS A 51 10.50 -15.84 -23.65
CA LYS A 51 11.12 -15.18 -24.81
C LYS A 51 10.03 -14.59 -25.69
N ASN A 52 10.13 -13.29 -25.99
CA ASN A 52 9.18 -12.55 -26.84
C ASN A 52 7.72 -12.63 -26.35
N PRO A 53 7.40 -12.14 -25.14
CA PRO A 53 6.03 -12.14 -24.65
C PRO A 53 5.12 -11.34 -25.58
N LYS A 54 3.85 -11.76 -25.71
CA LYS A 54 2.82 -10.99 -26.42
C LYS A 54 2.49 -9.75 -25.59
N THR A 55 2.95 -8.56 -25.98
CA THR A 55 2.73 -7.31 -25.23
C THR A 55 1.77 -6.36 -25.93
N GLU A 56 1.28 -5.37 -25.21
CA GLU A 56 0.67 -4.19 -25.84
C GLU A 56 1.77 -3.29 -26.43
N ASP A 57 1.55 -2.77 -27.64
CA ASP A 57 2.46 -1.80 -28.28
C ASP A 57 2.16 -0.40 -27.74
N ILE A 58 2.87 -0.02 -26.68
CA ILE A 58 2.78 1.29 -26.04
C ILE A 58 4.17 1.90 -26.05
N ASP A 59 4.28 3.09 -26.63
CA ASP A 59 5.55 3.81 -26.70
C ASP A 59 6.14 4.05 -25.31
N GLY A 60 7.45 3.85 -25.18
CA GLY A 60 8.14 3.97 -23.91
C GLY A 60 7.87 2.86 -22.88
N VAL A 61 7.14 1.78 -23.22
CA VAL A 61 6.84 0.67 -22.30
C VAL A 61 7.53 -0.63 -22.71
N ALA A 62 8.10 -1.37 -21.74
CA ALA A 62 8.70 -2.68 -21.96
C ALA A 62 8.26 -3.71 -20.90
N PHE A 63 8.20 -4.99 -21.27
CA PHE A 63 7.78 -6.10 -20.40
C PHE A 63 8.89 -7.12 -20.25
N TYR A 64 9.16 -7.52 -19.01
CA TYR A 64 10.06 -8.61 -18.66
C TYR A 64 9.27 -9.73 -18.00
N THR A 65 9.03 -10.79 -18.77
CA THR A 65 8.01 -11.79 -18.44
C THR A 65 8.60 -13.11 -17.97
N TYR A 66 7.98 -13.66 -16.93
CA TYR A 66 8.24 -14.99 -16.39
C TYR A 66 6.92 -15.78 -16.37
N GLU A 67 6.98 -17.05 -16.78
CA GLU A 67 5.90 -18.00 -16.61
C GLU A 67 6.16 -18.78 -15.33
N ILE A 68 5.15 -18.80 -14.47
CA ILE A 68 5.18 -19.51 -13.19
C ILE A 68 4.02 -20.50 -13.24
N SER A 69 4.28 -21.75 -12.89
CA SER A 69 3.25 -22.78 -12.91
C SER A 69 3.39 -23.76 -11.74
N LEU A 70 2.23 -24.22 -11.26
CA LEU A 70 2.16 -25.37 -10.39
C LEU A 70 2.23 -26.65 -11.23
N PRO A 71 2.74 -27.74 -10.65
CA PRO A 71 2.59 -29.09 -11.20
C PRO A 71 1.13 -29.44 -11.51
N ASN A 72 0.94 -30.37 -12.44
CA ASN A 72 -0.39 -30.76 -12.92
C ASN A 72 -1.32 -31.22 -11.79
N LYS A 73 -2.53 -30.63 -11.72
CA LYS A 73 -3.62 -30.90 -10.76
C LYS A 73 -3.47 -30.26 -9.37
N THR A 74 -2.38 -29.57 -9.09
CA THR A 74 -2.24 -28.82 -7.84
C THR A 74 -3.02 -27.50 -7.93
N VAL A 75 -3.84 -27.23 -6.92
CA VAL A 75 -4.60 -25.98 -6.80
C VAL A 75 -3.91 -25.09 -5.80
N MET A 76 -3.68 -23.83 -6.18
CA MET A 76 -3.12 -22.85 -5.28
C MET A 76 -4.15 -22.47 -4.20
N GLU A 77 -3.75 -22.63 -2.94
CA GLU A 77 -4.55 -22.22 -1.77
C GLU A 77 -3.80 -21.11 -1.04
N GLY A 78 -4.45 -19.98 -0.78
CA GLY A 78 -3.80 -18.82 -0.16
C GLY A 78 -3.10 -17.90 -1.16
N VAL A 79 -2.00 -17.29 -0.72
CA VAL A 79 -1.28 -16.24 -1.46
C VAL A 79 0.15 -16.69 -1.73
N ALA A 80 0.63 -16.38 -2.92
CA ALA A 80 2.04 -16.40 -3.28
C ALA A 80 2.59 -14.99 -3.33
N GLU A 81 3.83 -14.86 -2.87
CA GLU A 81 4.67 -13.70 -3.14
C GLU A 81 5.72 -14.07 -4.18
N ILE A 82 5.73 -13.35 -5.30
CA ILE A 82 6.70 -13.54 -6.38
C ILE A 82 7.61 -12.33 -6.38
N LYS A 83 8.87 -12.53 -5.98
CA LYS A 83 9.91 -11.51 -5.97
C LYS A 83 10.75 -11.62 -7.23
N ILE A 84 10.75 -10.56 -8.03
CA ILE A 84 11.49 -10.47 -9.29
C ILE A 84 12.45 -9.28 -9.17
N PRO A 85 13.78 -9.48 -9.32
CA PRO A 85 14.71 -8.37 -9.37
C PRO A 85 14.46 -7.53 -10.62
N TYR A 86 14.59 -6.21 -10.49
CA TYR A 86 14.46 -5.29 -11.62
C TYR A 86 15.79 -4.65 -11.97
N ASP A 87 15.95 -4.35 -13.26
CA ASP A 87 17.08 -3.64 -13.81
C ASP A 87 16.79 -2.13 -13.96
N GLU A 88 17.63 -1.29 -13.34
CA GLU A 88 17.54 0.18 -13.41
C GLU A 88 17.97 0.74 -14.77
N GLU A 89 18.72 -0.02 -15.58
CA GLU A 89 19.10 0.41 -16.94
C GLU A 89 17.90 0.45 -17.90
N GLN A 90 16.74 -0.08 -17.48
CA GLN A 90 15.51 -0.09 -18.26
C GLN A 90 14.73 1.23 -18.22
N PHE A 91 15.12 2.19 -17.38
CA PHE A 91 14.47 3.49 -17.27
C PHE A 91 15.48 4.60 -16.97
N SER A 92 15.05 5.85 -17.13
CA SER A 92 15.92 7.01 -16.96
C SER A 92 16.36 7.19 -15.51
N SER A 93 17.64 7.48 -15.28
CA SER A 93 18.25 7.56 -13.94
C SER A 93 17.72 8.70 -13.05
N ASP A 94 16.98 9.65 -13.61
CA ASP A 94 16.34 10.77 -12.91
C ASP A 94 14.93 10.44 -12.42
N ILE A 95 14.46 9.20 -12.63
CA ILE A 95 13.11 8.75 -12.31
C ILE A 95 13.18 7.76 -11.17
N ASP A 96 12.28 7.94 -10.19
CA ASP A 96 12.13 7.00 -9.08
C ASP A 96 11.57 5.66 -9.59
N ALA A 97 12.09 4.55 -9.07
CA ALA A 97 11.65 3.20 -9.46
C ALA A 97 10.13 3.00 -9.30
N THR A 98 9.49 3.65 -8.31
CA THR A 98 8.03 3.58 -8.12
C THR A 98 7.23 4.29 -9.22
N ASP A 99 7.83 5.25 -9.94
CA ASP A 99 7.24 5.91 -11.11
C ASP A 99 7.60 5.21 -12.44
N ALA A 100 8.69 4.43 -12.44
CA ALA A 100 9.18 3.72 -13.61
C ALA A 100 8.71 2.28 -13.72
N ILE A 101 8.26 1.65 -12.63
CA ILE A 101 7.97 0.22 -12.58
C ILE A 101 6.51 -0.07 -12.25
N SER A 102 5.98 -1.12 -12.87
CA SER A 102 4.70 -1.74 -12.54
C SER A 102 4.80 -3.27 -12.64
N ALA A 103 3.72 -3.95 -12.27
CA ALA A 103 3.58 -5.38 -12.45
C ALA A 103 2.26 -5.72 -13.13
N ALA A 104 2.29 -6.79 -13.92
CA ALA A 104 1.12 -7.29 -14.62
C ALA A 104 1.10 -8.81 -14.65
N TYR A 105 -0.08 -9.40 -14.78
CA TYR A 105 -0.24 -10.81 -15.14
C TYR A 105 -0.97 -10.94 -16.47
N PHE A 106 -0.69 -12.02 -17.20
CA PHE A 106 -1.39 -12.33 -18.43
C PHE A 106 -2.63 -13.16 -18.11
N ASP A 107 -3.80 -12.64 -18.46
CA ASP A 107 -5.05 -13.40 -18.42
C ASP A 107 -5.20 -14.16 -19.74
N GLU A 108 -5.07 -15.49 -19.68
CA GLU A 108 -5.17 -16.36 -20.85
C GLU A 108 -6.59 -16.37 -21.46
N GLN A 109 -7.64 -16.17 -20.65
CA GLN A 109 -9.02 -16.17 -21.12
C GLN A 109 -9.34 -14.93 -21.95
N GLU A 110 -8.89 -13.77 -21.49
CA GLU A 110 -9.03 -12.49 -22.20
C GLU A 110 -7.92 -12.26 -23.22
N SER A 111 -6.83 -13.04 -23.15
CA SER A 111 -5.60 -12.86 -23.94
C SER A 111 -5.01 -11.44 -23.81
N LYS A 112 -5.02 -10.90 -22.58
CA LYS A 112 -4.61 -9.53 -22.24
C LYS A 112 -3.77 -9.47 -20.97
N TRP A 113 -2.94 -8.45 -20.85
CA TRP A 113 -2.27 -8.11 -19.60
C TRP A 113 -3.20 -7.32 -18.68
N LEU A 114 -3.33 -7.78 -17.45
CA LEU A 114 -4.14 -7.18 -16.41
C LEU A 114 -3.26 -6.79 -15.21
N ALA A 115 -3.75 -5.81 -14.46
CA ALA A 115 -3.15 -5.34 -13.22
C ALA A 115 -3.09 -6.46 -12.17
N VAL A 116 -1.98 -6.53 -11.44
CA VAL A 116 -1.79 -7.39 -10.26
C VAL A 116 -1.30 -6.53 -9.10
N PRO A 117 -1.69 -6.81 -7.84
CA PRO A 117 -1.13 -6.10 -6.69
C PRO A 117 0.39 -6.32 -6.59
N TYR A 118 1.15 -5.24 -6.36
CA TYR A 118 2.60 -5.29 -6.26
C TYR A 118 3.18 -4.18 -5.37
N THR A 119 4.43 -4.39 -4.95
CA THR A 119 5.27 -3.39 -4.29
C THR A 119 6.62 -3.31 -4.98
N VAL A 120 7.28 -2.15 -4.85
CA VAL A 120 8.62 -1.91 -5.39
C VAL A 120 9.54 -1.58 -4.22
N ASP A 121 10.58 -2.38 -4.02
CA ASP A 121 11.64 -2.10 -3.07
C ASP A 121 12.83 -1.47 -3.81
N SER A 122 13.03 -0.16 -3.61
CA SER A 122 14.14 0.57 -4.23
C SER A 122 15.51 0.24 -3.63
N LYS A 123 15.58 -0.33 -2.43
CA LYS A 123 16.85 -0.69 -1.77
C LYS A 123 17.32 -2.05 -2.24
N GLU A 124 16.43 -3.03 -2.21
CA GLU A 124 16.71 -4.41 -2.62
C GLU A 124 16.61 -4.60 -4.14
N LYS A 125 16.07 -3.61 -4.85
CA LYS A 125 15.82 -3.63 -6.31
C LYS A 125 14.93 -4.78 -6.74
N VAL A 126 13.84 -4.97 -5.99
CA VAL A 126 12.90 -6.09 -6.18
C VAL A 126 11.48 -5.56 -6.37
N VAL A 127 10.76 -6.15 -7.33
CA VAL A 127 9.30 -6.08 -7.41
C VAL A 127 8.73 -7.29 -6.71
N THR A 128 7.85 -7.08 -5.72
CA THR A 128 7.09 -8.17 -5.10
C THR A 128 5.67 -8.15 -5.65
N ILE A 129 5.29 -9.21 -6.36
CA ILE A 129 3.94 -9.43 -6.87
C ILE A 129 3.19 -10.34 -5.90
N TYR A 130 1.93 -10.02 -5.63
CA TYR A 130 1.07 -10.80 -4.74
C TYR A 130 -0.09 -11.40 -5.53
N THR A 131 -0.26 -12.72 -5.43
CA THR A 131 -1.23 -13.43 -6.27
C THR A 131 -1.84 -14.64 -5.56
N ASN A 132 -3.00 -15.07 -6.02
CA ASN A 132 -3.73 -16.25 -5.56
C ASN A 132 -3.90 -17.32 -6.67
N HIS A 133 -3.19 -17.14 -7.79
CA HIS A 133 -3.11 -18.07 -8.90
C HIS A 133 -1.71 -17.97 -9.50
N PHE A 134 -1.36 -18.87 -10.42
CA PHE A 134 -0.14 -18.74 -11.22
C PHE A 134 -0.49 -18.57 -12.70
N SER A 135 0.37 -17.83 -13.40
CA SER A 135 0.25 -17.43 -14.80
C SER A 135 1.60 -16.90 -15.28
N LYS A 136 1.61 -16.21 -16.41
CA LYS A 136 2.71 -15.34 -16.83
C LYS A 136 2.61 -14.00 -16.10
N TYR A 137 3.70 -13.58 -15.48
CA TYR A 137 3.85 -12.30 -14.79
C TYR A 137 4.92 -11.47 -15.46
N ALA A 138 4.75 -10.15 -15.47
CA ALA A 138 5.72 -9.23 -16.02
C ALA A 138 6.08 -8.13 -15.03
N VAL A 139 7.38 -7.83 -14.96
CA VAL A 139 7.85 -6.50 -14.53
C VAL A 139 7.73 -5.59 -15.75
N VAL A 140 7.00 -4.49 -15.59
CA VAL A 140 6.71 -3.54 -16.65
C VAL A 140 7.46 -2.25 -16.40
N TYR A 141 8.20 -1.78 -17.40
CA TYR A 141 9.01 -0.57 -17.33
C TYR A 141 8.42 0.55 -18.16
N PHE A 142 8.27 1.73 -17.55
CA PHE A 142 8.01 3.00 -18.20
C PHE A 142 9.33 3.75 -18.34
N LYS A 143 9.97 3.68 -19.52
CA LYS A 143 11.32 4.19 -19.79
C LYS A 143 11.51 5.66 -19.39
N ASP A 144 10.49 6.45 -19.67
CA ASP A 144 10.45 7.90 -19.40
C ASP A 144 9.61 8.27 -18.18
N GLY A 145 9.15 7.28 -17.40
CA GLY A 145 8.27 7.42 -16.25
C GLY A 145 6.80 7.45 -16.63
N ARG A 146 5.95 6.89 -15.77
CA ARG A 146 4.49 6.78 -15.99
C ARG A 146 3.82 8.13 -16.24
N LYS A 147 4.34 9.19 -15.62
CA LYS A 147 3.84 10.57 -15.79
C LYS A 147 3.97 11.09 -17.22
N LYS A 148 4.89 10.55 -18.04
CA LYS A 148 5.09 10.98 -19.43
C LYS A 148 4.23 10.25 -20.46
N LEU A 149 3.40 9.28 -20.05
CA LEU A 149 2.42 8.65 -20.95
C LEU A 149 1.53 9.71 -21.62
N SER A 150 1.60 9.83 -22.95
CA SER A 150 0.99 10.96 -23.65
C SER A 150 -0.54 10.86 -23.71
N ASP A 151 -1.07 9.70 -24.12
CA ASP A 151 -2.45 9.67 -24.63
C ASP A 151 -3.30 8.51 -24.08
N LYS A 152 -2.69 7.46 -23.52
CA LYS A 152 -3.43 6.26 -23.10
C LYS A 152 -2.90 5.70 -21.78
N LEU A 153 -3.81 5.46 -20.86
CA LEU A 153 -3.55 4.72 -19.63
C LEU A 153 -3.68 3.21 -19.91
N PRO A 154 -2.63 2.42 -19.67
CA PRO A 154 -2.68 0.98 -19.88
C PRO A 154 -3.57 0.26 -18.86
N LYS A 155 -4.22 -0.82 -19.28
CA LYS A 155 -5.07 -1.65 -18.40
C LYS A 155 -4.25 -2.47 -17.41
N PHE A 156 -3.04 -2.86 -17.78
CA PHE A 156 -2.16 -3.66 -16.94
C PHE A 156 -1.56 -2.89 -15.74
N ASP A 157 -1.62 -1.56 -15.73
CA ASP A 157 -1.03 -0.77 -14.65
C ASP A 157 -2.02 -0.63 -13.48
N SER A 158 -1.53 -0.75 -12.25
CA SER A 158 -2.33 -0.61 -11.01
C SER A 158 -1.88 0.59 -10.19
N MET A 159 -2.75 1.07 -9.30
CA MET A 159 -2.45 1.95 -8.15
C MET A 159 -1.47 1.26 -7.15
N PRO A 160 -0.27 1.73 -6.74
CA PRO A 160 0.47 1.06 -5.67
C PRO A 160 -0.26 1.23 -4.34
N THR A 161 0.08 0.39 -3.35
CA THR A 161 -0.62 0.32 -2.06
C THR A 161 -0.26 1.40 -1.05
N SER A 162 0.53 2.41 -1.38
CA SER A 162 1.01 3.43 -0.43
C SER A 162 0.72 4.86 -0.87
N LEU A 163 -0.55 5.20 -1.07
CA LEU A 163 -0.98 6.49 -1.63
C LEU A 163 -1.47 7.50 -0.58
N TYR A 164 -1.89 7.02 0.60
CA TYR A 164 -2.55 7.83 1.63
C TYR A 164 -1.73 7.90 2.91
N SER A 165 -1.84 9.03 3.61
CA SER A 165 -1.44 9.08 5.02
C SER A 165 -2.51 8.39 5.87
N VAL A 166 -2.12 7.90 7.06
CA VAL A 166 -3.07 7.35 8.03
C VAL A 166 -4.18 8.36 8.36
N SER A 167 -3.83 9.65 8.46
CA SER A 167 -4.80 10.71 8.73
C SER A 167 -5.82 10.93 7.61
N ASP A 168 -5.43 10.67 6.36
CA ASP A 168 -6.36 10.75 5.22
C ASP A 168 -7.29 9.55 5.22
N MET A 169 -6.77 8.35 5.53
CA MET A 169 -7.58 7.14 5.69
C MET A 169 -8.62 7.31 6.81
N GLU A 170 -8.23 7.83 7.97
CA GLU A 170 -9.14 8.12 9.08
C GLU A 170 -10.29 9.05 8.68
N LYS A 171 -10.00 10.13 7.94
CA LYS A 171 -11.03 11.08 7.48
C LYS A 171 -11.96 10.45 6.45
N ILE A 172 -11.41 9.75 5.45
CA ILE A 172 -12.19 9.07 4.40
C ILE A 172 -13.17 8.09 5.05
N LEU A 173 -12.69 7.27 5.98
CA LEU A 173 -13.50 6.26 6.64
C LEU A 173 -14.53 6.87 7.60
N GLY A 174 -14.17 7.91 8.35
CA GLY A 174 -15.12 8.64 9.19
C GLY A 174 -16.22 9.37 8.41
N GLU A 175 -15.97 9.80 7.18
CA GLU A 175 -17.01 10.37 6.30
C GLU A 175 -17.95 9.30 5.73
N ILE A 176 -17.38 8.13 5.39
CA ILE A 176 -18.16 6.96 4.96
C ILE A 176 -19.09 6.48 6.07
N GLU A 177 -18.59 6.41 7.31
CA GLU A 177 -19.39 6.08 8.49
C GLU A 177 -20.57 7.03 8.65
N LYS A 178 -20.44 8.32 8.35
CA LYS A 178 -21.58 9.26 8.45
C LYS A 178 -22.63 9.07 7.36
N GLY A 179 -22.45 8.09 6.46
CA GLY A 179 -23.44 7.69 5.47
C GLY A 179 -23.63 8.69 4.33
N THR A 180 -22.74 9.68 4.19
CA THR A 180 -22.91 10.83 3.30
C THR A 180 -22.90 10.50 1.80
N GLY A 181 -22.43 9.31 1.39
CA GLY A 181 -22.47 8.84 0.00
C GLY A 181 -21.56 9.60 -0.99
N GLU A 182 -21.23 10.85 -0.67
CA GLU A 182 -20.34 11.75 -1.39
C GLU A 182 -19.27 12.25 -0.40
N SER A 183 -18.17 11.51 -0.27
CA SER A 183 -17.03 11.94 0.55
C SER A 183 -16.18 12.91 -0.26
N SER A 184 -16.30 14.21 0.03
CA SER A 184 -15.46 15.25 -0.59
C SER A 184 -13.97 15.02 -0.33
N THR A 185 -13.63 14.42 0.83
CA THR A 185 -12.26 14.01 1.14
C THR A 185 -11.81 12.87 0.24
N ALA A 186 -12.63 11.82 0.05
CA ALA A 186 -12.29 10.72 -0.84
C ALA A 186 -12.19 11.15 -2.31
N LEU A 187 -13.06 12.06 -2.76
CA LEU A 187 -12.95 12.67 -4.09
C LEU A 187 -11.62 13.39 -4.26
N SER A 188 -11.27 14.27 -3.31
CA SER A 188 -10.02 15.03 -3.33
C SER A 188 -8.80 14.10 -3.30
N ALA A 189 -8.85 13.07 -2.45
CA ALA A 189 -7.79 12.10 -2.30
C ALA A 189 -7.62 11.22 -3.56
N GLY A 190 -8.73 10.84 -4.20
CA GLY A 190 -8.73 10.15 -5.50
C GLY A 190 -8.09 11.00 -6.60
N TRP A 191 -8.50 12.26 -6.72
CA TRP A 191 -7.88 13.22 -7.67
C TRP A 191 -6.39 13.42 -7.39
N ASN A 192 -6.00 13.67 -6.15
CA ASN A 192 -4.60 13.88 -5.78
C ASN A 192 -3.74 12.67 -6.10
N SER A 193 -4.22 11.46 -5.79
CA SER A 193 -3.50 10.21 -6.05
C SER A 193 -3.37 9.99 -7.56
N PHE A 194 -4.47 10.11 -8.30
CA PHE A 194 -4.48 9.94 -9.74
C PHE A 194 -3.59 10.97 -10.45
N ASN A 195 -3.66 12.25 -10.04
CA ASN A 195 -2.85 13.33 -10.59
C ASN A 195 -1.36 13.10 -10.32
N SER A 196 -1.01 12.74 -9.08
CA SER A 196 0.36 12.46 -8.68
C SER A 196 0.95 11.27 -9.43
N TYR A 197 0.13 10.25 -9.67
CA TYR A 197 0.58 8.99 -10.28
C TYR A 197 0.68 9.04 -11.80
N TYR A 198 -0.28 9.67 -12.49
CA TYR A 198 -0.29 9.75 -13.96
C TYR A 198 0.23 11.08 -14.51
N GLY A 199 0.66 12.01 -13.64
CA GLY A 199 1.26 13.27 -14.04
C GLY A 199 0.25 14.25 -14.65
N LEU A 200 -0.93 14.37 -14.04
CA LEU A 200 -1.85 15.45 -14.38
C LEU A 200 -1.49 16.72 -13.60
N THR A 201 -1.65 17.88 -14.24
CA THR A 201 -1.53 19.17 -13.55
C THR A 201 -2.66 19.34 -12.56
N SER A 202 -2.41 19.94 -11.40
CA SER A 202 -3.41 20.20 -10.34
C SER A 202 -4.64 21.00 -10.80
N ALA A 203 -4.57 21.70 -11.94
CA ALA A 203 -5.69 22.42 -12.54
C ALA A 203 -6.73 21.51 -13.25
N SER A 204 -6.49 20.21 -13.37
CA SER A 204 -7.32 19.27 -14.16
C SER A 204 -8.80 19.24 -13.77
N GLU A 205 -9.12 19.25 -12.47
CA GLU A 205 -10.51 19.27 -11.99
C GLU A 205 -11.23 20.56 -12.42
N SER A 206 -10.57 21.71 -12.25
CA SER A 206 -11.13 23.00 -12.66
C SER A 206 -11.34 23.08 -14.17
N ILE A 207 -10.40 22.54 -14.96
CA ILE A 207 -10.52 22.44 -16.42
C ILE A 207 -11.74 21.61 -16.79
N LEU A 208 -11.90 20.42 -16.21
CA LEU A 208 -13.05 19.55 -16.48
C LEU A 208 -14.36 20.26 -16.20
N SER A 209 -14.47 20.97 -15.06
CA SER A 209 -15.71 21.64 -14.67
C SER A 209 -16.24 22.64 -15.73
N THR A 210 -15.35 23.19 -16.54
CA THR A 210 -15.69 24.13 -17.61
C THR A 210 -15.79 23.47 -18.99
N ALA A 211 -15.01 22.41 -19.21
CA ALA A 211 -14.81 21.80 -20.52
C ALA A 211 -15.78 20.66 -20.82
N VAL A 212 -16.42 20.05 -19.82
CA VAL A 212 -17.32 18.90 -20.02
C VAL A 212 -18.73 19.19 -19.51
N SER A 213 -19.70 18.36 -19.91
CA SER A 213 -21.06 18.42 -19.39
C SER A 213 -21.13 18.09 -17.89
N SER A 214 -22.13 18.61 -17.18
CA SER A 214 -22.34 18.30 -15.76
C SER A 214 -22.46 16.79 -15.52
N LYS A 215 -23.14 16.06 -16.41
CA LYS A 215 -23.27 14.60 -16.33
C LYS A 215 -21.92 13.89 -16.42
N THR A 216 -21.06 14.30 -17.34
CA THR A 216 -19.70 13.75 -17.49
C THR A 216 -18.86 14.02 -16.26
N LEU A 217 -18.91 15.27 -15.75
CA LEU A 217 -18.19 15.65 -14.53
C LEU A 217 -18.63 14.83 -13.32
N THR A 218 -19.95 14.69 -13.09
CA THR A 218 -20.49 13.86 -12.01
C THR A 218 -20.05 12.40 -12.15
N SER A 219 -20.03 11.86 -13.37
CA SER A 219 -19.56 10.48 -13.60
C SER A 219 -18.08 10.31 -13.24
N ILE A 220 -17.22 11.23 -13.65
CA ILE A 220 -15.78 11.19 -13.34
C ILE A 220 -15.57 11.35 -11.83
N ASN A 221 -16.25 12.30 -11.18
CA ASN A 221 -16.14 12.50 -9.74
C ASN A 221 -16.61 11.28 -8.94
N SER A 222 -17.67 10.59 -9.39
CA SER A 222 -18.09 9.32 -8.79
C SER A 222 -17.00 8.25 -8.89
N LEU A 223 -16.40 8.07 -10.08
CA LEU A 223 -15.33 7.09 -10.30
C LEU A 223 -14.07 7.42 -9.48
N MET A 224 -13.69 8.70 -9.38
CA MET A 224 -12.58 9.17 -8.54
C MET A 224 -12.84 8.92 -7.05
N THR A 225 -14.06 9.18 -6.59
CA THR A 225 -14.47 8.88 -5.21
C THR A 225 -14.37 7.38 -4.94
N GLU A 226 -14.93 6.55 -5.82
CA GLU A 226 -14.87 5.09 -5.69
C GLU A 226 -13.44 4.54 -5.70
N ALA A 227 -12.56 5.06 -6.55
CA ALA A 227 -11.15 4.71 -6.59
C ALA A 227 -10.44 5.17 -5.31
N GLY A 228 -10.66 6.40 -4.87
CA GLY A 228 -10.05 6.95 -3.65
C GLY A 228 -10.40 6.15 -2.40
N VAL A 229 -11.66 5.76 -2.25
CA VAL A 229 -12.12 4.86 -1.18
C VAL A 229 -11.46 3.48 -1.31
N GLY A 230 -11.48 2.91 -2.52
CA GLY A 230 -10.96 1.56 -2.77
C GLY A 230 -9.47 1.43 -2.44
N PHE A 231 -8.65 2.42 -2.82
CA PHE A 231 -7.22 2.41 -2.51
C PHE A 231 -6.93 2.71 -1.05
N ALA A 232 -7.73 3.53 -0.36
CA ALA A 232 -7.59 3.73 1.09
C ALA A 232 -7.81 2.41 1.86
N PHE A 233 -8.81 1.63 1.47
CA PHE A 233 -9.03 0.30 2.04
C PHE A 233 -7.91 -0.69 1.68
N ALA A 234 -7.47 -0.71 0.42
CA ALA A 234 -6.40 -1.60 -0.02
C ALA A 234 -5.07 -1.28 0.68
N GLN A 235 -4.80 -0.01 0.99
CA GLN A 235 -3.64 0.38 1.77
C GLN A 235 -3.77 -0.06 3.24
N LEU A 236 -4.89 0.23 3.90
CA LEU A 236 -5.13 -0.20 5.28
C LEU A 236 -4.97 -1.72 5.43
N ALA A 237 -5.52 -2.45 4.49
CA ALA A 237 -5.41 -3.90 4.35
C ALA A 237 -3.95 -4.38 4.25
N TYR A 238 -3.17 -3.73 3.38
CA TYR A 238 -1.75 -4.01 3.20
C TYR A 238 -0.95 -3.72 4.47
N ASP A 239 -1.15 -2.55 5.07
CA ASP A 239 -0.48 -2.10 6.30
C ASP A 239 -0.73 -3.10 7.46
N LEU A 240 -1.98 -3.53 7.64
CA LEU A 240 -2.35 -4.55 8.63
C LEU A 240 -1.70 -5.90 8.36
N SER A 241 -1.66 -6.33 7.09
CA SER A 241 -1.05 -7.61 6.71
C SER A 241 0.46 -7.67 6.96
N ASN A 242 1.12 -6.50 7.06
CA ASN A 242 2.53 -6.36 7.37
C ASN A 242 2.80 -6.01 8.84
N GLY A 243 1.76 -5.96 9.68
CA GLY A 243 1.88 -5.68 11.11
C GLY A 243 2.11 -4.21 11.47
N ASP A 244 1.85 -3.26 10.55
CA ASP A 244 1.82 -1.82 10.87
C ASP A 244 0.53 -1.49 11.63
N ASN A 245 0.61 -1.71 12.95
CA ASN A 245 -0.51 -1.63 13.88
C ASN A 245 -0.47 -0.35 14.71
N ASN A 246 -0.18 0.79 14.08
CA ASN A 246 -0.13 2.06 14.81
C ASN A 246 -1.50 2.42 15.43
N ALA A 247 -1.48 3.30 16.45
CA ALA A 247 -2.67 3.60 17.25
C ALA A 247 -3.86 4.15 16.43
N ALA A 248 -3.57 4.84 15.33
CA ALA A 248 -4.57 5.40 14.42
C ALA A 248 -5.26 4.29 13.59
N VAL A 249 -4.49 3.35 13.03
CA VAL A 249 -4.99 2.12 12.41
C VAL A 249 -5.85 1.29 13.39
N ASN A 250 -5.43 1.18 14.65
CA ASN A 250 -6.21 0.47 15.68
C ASN A 250 -7.53 1.16 16.05
N ASN A 251 -7.55 2.49 16.14
CA ASN A 251 -8.77 3.25 16.40
C ASN A 251 -9.74 3.17 15.21
N LEU A 252 -9.21 3.17 14.00
CA LEU A 252 -9.95 3.00 12.75
C LEU A 252 -10.65 1.64 12.69
N ILE A 253 -9.97 0.55 13.09
CA ILE A 253 -10.59 -0.77 13.19
C ILE A 253 -11.73 -0.77 14.19
N LYS A 254 -11.51 -0.21 15.39
CA LYS A 254 -12.52 -0.18 16.47
C LYS A 254 -13.77 0.62 16.11
N ASN A 255 -13.62 1.70 15.35
CA ASN A 255 -14.74 2.55 14.95
C ASN A 255 -15.49 1.98 13.74
N SER A 256 -14.76 1.43 12.75
CA SER A 256 -15.35 0.90 11.51
C SER A 256 -16.14 -0.38 11.69
N SER A 257 -15.75 -1.24 12.66
CA SER A 257 -16.40 -2.52 12.97
C SER A 257 -17.88 -2.39 13.40
N TYR A 258 -18.33 -1.23 13.88
CA TYR A 258 -19.69 -1.06 14.39
C TYR A 258 -20.70 -0.45 13.40
N TYR A 259 -20.29 0.13 12.26
CA TYR A 259 -21.21 0.97 11.47
C TYR A 259 -21.29 0.68 9.95
N SER A 260 -20.29 0.05 9.32
CA SER A 260 -20.16 0.11 7.85
C SER A 260 -20.49 -1.18 7.05
N ALA A 261 -21.00 -2.23 7.71
CA ALA A 261 -21.27 -3.55 7.11
C ALA A 261 -22.23 -3.56 5.90
N SER A 262 -23.11 -2.57 5.78
CA SER A 262 -24.20 -2.57 4.78
C SER A 262 -23.90 -1.83 3.47
N LYS A 263 -22.89 -0.94 3.40
CA LYS A 263 -22.67 -0.07 2.21
C LYS A 263 -21.50 -0.46 1.29
N TRP A 264 -20.47 -1.16 1.79
CA TRP A 264 -19.24 -1.42 1.01
C TRP A 264 -18.82 -2.91 0.94
N GLY A 265 -19.71 -3.82 1.35
CA GLY A 265 -19.49 -5.26 1.30
C GLY A 265 -18.58 -5.74 2.42
N GLY A 266 -19.04 -6.71 3.22
CA GLY A 266 -18.39 -7.14 4.48
C GLY A 266 -16.93 -7.61 4.42
N THR A 267 -16.24 -7.58 3.27
CA THR A 267 -14.85 -8.05 3.12
C THR A 267 -13.80 -7.11 3.71
N ALA A 268 -13.92 -5.79 3.56
CA ALA A 268 -12.94 -4.84 4.13
C ALA A 268 -13.04 -4.76 5.67
N ILE A 269 -14.26 -4.86 6.20
CA ILE A 269 -14.51 -4.96 7.65
C ILE A 269 -14.07 -6.32 8.18
N GLY A 270 -14.34 -7.42 7.46
CA GLY A 270 -13.83 -8.74 7.80
C GLY A 270 -12.31 -8.79 7.87
N LEU A 271 -11.63 -8.08 6.98
CA LEU A 271 -10.17 -7.93 6.97
C LEU A 271 -9.63 -7.13 8.17
N ALA A 272 -10.19 -5.94 8.43
CA ALA A 272 -9.86 -5.12 9.60
C ALA A 272 -10.12 -5.87 10.91
N SER A 273 -11.21 -6.63 10.94
CA SER A 273 -11.65 -7.45 12.07
C SER A 273 -10.80 -8.70 12.31
N ALA A 274 -10.37 -9.38 11.25
CA ALA A 274 -9.42 -10.47 11.30
C ALA A 274 -8.07 -9.99 11.84
N GLY A 275 -7.61 -8.81 11.40
CA GLY A 275 -6.41 -8.12 11.90
C GLY A 275 -6.49 -7.70 13.38
N ALA A 276 -7.61 -7.16 13.85
CA ALA A 276 -7.78 -6.84 15.28
C ALA A 276 -7.87 -8.09 16.17
N THR A 277 -8.60 -9.12 15.72
CA THR A 277 -8.66 -10.42 16.40
C THR A 277 -7.27 -11.05 16.51
N PHE A 278 -6.45 -10.88 15.47
CA PHE A 278 -5.05 -11.34 15.39
C PHE A 278 -4.14 -10.67 16.44
N MET A 279 -4.25 -9.35 16.63
CA MET A 279 -3.47 -8.64 17.64
C MET A 279 -3.84 -9.04 19.07
N ASP A 280 -5.14 -9.12 19.38
CA ASP A 280 -5.60 -9.43 20.74
C ASP A 280 -5.25 -10.86 21.18
N VAL A 281 -5.20 -11.83 20.25
CA VAL A 281 -4.87 -13.23 20.57
C VAL A 281 -3.35 -13.43 20.69
N ALA A 282 -2.55 -12.87 19.76
CA ALA A 282 -1.10 -13.02 19.76
C ALA A 282 -0.42 -12.32 20.95
N ILE A 283 -0.95 -11.16 21.38
CA ILE A 283 -0.36 -10.38 22.49
C ILE A 283 -0.66 -11.00 23.87
N ASN A 284 -1.85 -11.59 24.06
CA ASN A 284 -2.29 -12.00 25.40
C ASN A 284 -1.91 -13.44 25.79
N LYS A 285 -1.59 -14.33 24.84
CA LYS A 285 -1.32 -15.75 25.12
C LYS A 285 0.16 -16.13 25.16
N TYR A 286 1.09 -15.25 24.77
CA TYR A 286 2.53 -15.58 24.69
C TYR A 286 3.39 -14.94 25.80
N ALA A 287 2.87 -14.88 27.03
CA ALA A 287 3.65 -14.47 28.20
C ALA A 287 4.12 -15.72 28.96
N GLU A 288 5.42 -16.04 28.85
CA GLU A 288 6.01 -17.32 29.25
C GLU A 288 5.90 -17.65 30.76
N THR A 289 5.65 -18.92 31.04
CA THR A 289 5.92 -19.59 32.33
C THR A 289 6.92 -20.72 32.11
N ALA A 290 8.03 -20.72 32.85
CA ALA A 290 9.00 -21.82 32.84
C ALA A 290 8.44 -23.06 33.56
N LEU A 291 8.54 -24.24 32.94
CA LEU A 291 8.03 -25.51 33.50
C LEU A 291 9.15 -26.41 34.05
N ASP A 292 8.75 -27.33 34.93
CA ASP A 292 9.57 -28.48 35.30
C ASP A 292 9.90 -29.36 34.07
N LYS A 293 11.09 -29.97 34.09
CA LYS A 293 11.65 -30.79 33.00
C LYS A 293 10.78 -32.00 32.64
N ASN A 294 9.95 -32.49 33.56
CA ASN A 294 9.03 -33.60 33.28
C ASN A 294 7.84 -33.18 32.42
N LEU A 295 7.27 -31.99 32.64
CA LEU A 295 6.19 -31.46 31.79
C LEU A 295 6.70 -31.11 30.38
N GLN A 296 7.96 -30.67 30.27
CA GLN A 296 8.57 -30.42 28.96
C GLN A 296 8.68 -31.68 28.10
N LYS A 297 9.05 -32.83 28.68
CA LYS A 297 9.08 -34.11 27.94
C LYS A 297 7.70 -34.54 27.45
N TRP A 298 6.67 -34.30 28.26
CA TRP A 298 5.28 -34.53 27.87
C TRP A 298 4.86 -33.60 26.73
N GLU A 299 5.19 -32.31 26.82
CA GLU A 299 4.92 -31.32 25.78
C GLU A 299 5.60 -31.70 24.45
N ASP A 300 6.87 -32.12 24.47
CA ASP A 300 7.60 -32.58 23.28
C ASP A 300 6.96 -33.80 22.63
N SER A 301 6.52 -34.76 23.45
CA SER A 301 5.89 -36.00 22.98
C SER A 301 4.49 -35.75 22.43
N TYR A 302 3.75 -34.86 23.07
CA TYR A 302 2.45 -34.40 22.62
C TYR A 302 2.54 -33.68 21.26
N ARG A 303 3.51 -32.76 21.12
CA ARG A 303 3.83 -32.11 19.84
C ARG A 303 4.21 -33.12 18.77
N TYR A 304 5.05 -34.11 19.10
CA TYR A 304 5.46 -35.16 18.17
C TYR A 304 4.25 -35.94 17.61
N TYR A 305 3.24 -36.24 18.43
CA TYR A 305 2.01 -36.90 17.96
C TYR A 305 1.34 -36.05 16.87
N TYR A 306 1.16 -34.75 17.13
CA TYR A 306 0.51 -33.85 16.19
C TYR A 306 1.32 -33.55 14.93
N PHE A 307 2.64 -33.70 14.95
CA PHE A 307 3.47 -33.46 13.75
C PHE A 307 3.78 -34.71 12.93
N THR A 308 3.53 -35.91 13.47
CA THR A 308 3.93 -37.15 12.80
C THR A 308 2.81 -38.16 12.63
N ASN A 309 1.76 -38.14 13.46
CA ASN A 309 0.67 -39.10 13.33
C ASN A 309 -0.26 -38.66 12.18
N PRO A 310 -0.42 -39.46 11.11
CA PRO A 310 -1.28 -39.10 9.98
C PRO A 310 -2.76 -38.85 10.35
N LYS A 311 -3.23 -39.38 11.50
CA LYS A 311 -4.59 -39.15 12.00
C LYS A 311 -4.79 -37.78 12.65
N ALA A 312 -3.71 -37.12 13.06
CA ALA A 312 -3.74 -35.87 13.83
C ALA A 312 -2.94 -34.72 13.20
N THR A 313 -2.08 -35.01 12.23
CA THR A 313 -1.29 -34.00 11.54
C THR A 313 -2.18 -33.07 10.73
N ARG A 314 -1.90 -31.78 10.81
CA ARG A 314 -2.61 -30.75 10.05
C ARG A 314 -1.61 -29.74 9.50
N SER A 315 -1.61 -29.60 8.18
CA SER A 315 -0.79 -28.63 7.45
C SER A 315 -1.29 -27.20 7.63
N ALA A 316 -0.44 -26.23 7.29
CA ALA A 316 -0.83 -24.82 7.27
C ALA A 316 -1.94 -24.55 6.23
N VAL A 317 -1.93 -25.23 5.07
CA VAL A 317 -3.00 -25.16 4.06
C VAL A 317 -4.36 -25.63 4.61
N GLU A 318 -4.40 -26.71 5.39
CA GLU A 318 -5.64 -27.16 6.01
C GLU A 318 -6.14 -26.16 7.06
N TRP A 319 -5.23 -25.59 7.86
CA TRP A 319 -5.59 -24.50 8.77
C TRP A 319 -6.10 -23.27 8.04
N TYR A 320 -5.52 -22.91 6.90
CA TYR A 320 -5.99 -21.82 6.04
C TYR A 320 -7.44 -22.04 5.58
N LYS A 321 -7.77 -23.27 5.16
CA LYS A 321 -9.15 -23.63 4.78
C LYS A 321 -10.12 -23.49 5.94
N ILE A 322 -9.73 -23.96 7.13
CA ILE A 322 -10.54 -23.83 8.35
C ILE A 322 -10.75 -22.35 8.69
N VAL A 323 -9.68 -21.56 8.73
CA VAL A 323 -9.74 -20.11 8.98
C VAL A 323 -10.67 -19.42 7.99
N SER A 324 -10.50 -19.70 6.69
CA SER A 324 -11.34 -19.11 5.64
C SER A 324 -12.82 -19.49 5.81
N GLN A 325 -13.11 -20.76 6.09
CA GLN A 325 -14.48 -21.23 6.29
C GLN A 325 -15.12 -20.61 7.54
N LEU A 326 -14.41 -20.60 8.67
CA LEU A 326 -14.89 -20.02 9.91
C LEU A 326 -15.18 -18.53 9.72
N HIS A 327 -14.25 -17.77 9.13
CA HIS A 327 -14.44 -16.35 8.86
C HIS A 327 -15.65 -16.08 7.96
N LYS A 328 -15.82 -16.85 6.88
CA LYS A 328 -16.98 -16.73 5.98
C LYS A 328 -18.31 -17.08 6.64
N SER A 329 -18.30 -17.93 7.67
CA SER A 329 -19.49 -18.37 8.40
C SER A 329 -19.83 -17.50 9.62
N SER A 330 -18.97 -16.56 9.98
CA SER A 330 -19.15 -15.69 11.15
C SER A 330 -19.77 -14.37 10.75
N GLU A 331 -20.71 -13.88 11.56
CA GLU A 331 -21.36 -12.60 11.34
C GLU A 331 -20.48 -11.43 11.78
N ASN A 332 -19.59 -11.67 12.76
CA ASN A 332 -18.78 -10.64 13.39
C ASN A 332 -17.43 -11.20 13.92
N PRO A 333 -16.51 -10.33 14.35
CA PRO A 333 -15.14 -10.72 14.72
C PRO A 333 -15.08 -11.56 16.00
N GLU A 334 -15.95 -11.27 16.97
CA GLU A 334 -16.04 -11.99 18.23
C GLU A 334 -16.52 -13.43 18.01
N GLU A 335 -17.51 -13.62 17.14
CA GLU A 335 -17.98 -14.94 16.75
C GLU A 335 -16.89 -15.75 16.03
N PHE A 336 -16.16 -15.12 15.09
CA PHE A 336 -15.00 -15.74 14.44
C PHE A 336 -13.93 -16.17 15.44
N LYS A 337 -13.56 -15.30 16.38
CA LYS A 337 -12.60 -15.60 17.46
C LYS A 337 -13.04 -16.83 18.25
N ASN A 338 -14.30 -16.88 18.67
CA ASN A 338 -14.83 -17.98 19.48
C ASN A 338 -14.86 -19.31 18.69
N LYS A 339 -15.28 -19.27 17.43
CA LYS A 339 -15.26 -20.45 16.54
C LYS A 339 -13.84 -20.97 16.29
N LEU A 340 -12.88 -20.07 16.09
CA LEU A 340 -11.47 -20.45 15.88
C LEU A 340 -10.86 -21.05 17.15
N ASP A 341 -11.08 -20.43 18.31
CA ASP A 341 -10.59 -20.95 19.60
C ASP A 341 -11.20 -22.32 19.93
N SER A 342 -12.50 -22.52 19.63
CA SER A 342 -13.14 -23.84 19.71
C SER A 342 -12.48 -24.85 18.77
N ALA A 343 -12.27 -24.52 17.50
CA ALA A 343 -11.68 -25.44 16.52
C ALA A 343 -10.25 -25.85 16.88
N ILE A 344 -9.47 -24.96 17.50
CA ILE A 344 -8.12 -25.29 18.00
C ILE A 344 -8.20 -26.12 19.28
N THR A 345 -9.15 -25.85 20.16
CA THR A 345 -9.40 -26.67 21.35
C THR A 345 -9.77 -28.10 20.96
N ASP A 346 -10.71 -28.26 20.02
CA ASP A 346 -11.12 -29.56 19.50
C ASP A 346 -9.95 -30.30 18.83
N TYR A 347 -9.06 -29.57 18.16
CA TYR A 347 -7.82 -30.13 17.61
C TYR A 347 -6.88 -30.63 18.70
N CYS A 348 -6.65 -29.84 19.75
CA CYS A 348 -5.87 -30.24 20.92
C CYS A 348 -6.52 -31.42 21.68
N ASP A 349 -7.81 -31.67 21.51
CA ASP A 349 -8.43 -32.84 22.15
C ASP A 349 -8.19 -34.16 21.41
N ILE A 350 -7.71 -34.14 20.15
CA ILE A 350 -7.54 -35.36 19.33
C ILE A 350 -6.65 -36.39 20.02
N PHE A 351 -5.54 -35.98 20.63
CA PHE A 351 -4.64 -36.89 21.36
C PHE A 351 -5.38 -37.63 22.48
N TRP A 352 -6.18 -36.92 23.27
CA TRP A 352 -6.89 -37.47 24.43
C TRP A 352 -8.09 -38.36 24.02
N LYS A 353 -8.61 -38.15 22.81
CA LYS A 353 -9.73 -38.92 22.24
C LYS A 353 -9.25 -40.13 21.42
N ASP A 354 -7.98 -40.18 21.01
CA ASP A 354 -7.42 -41.30 20.25
C ASP A 354 -6.94 -42.42 21.21
N PRO A 355 -7.60 -43.61 21.21
CA PRO A 355 -7.19 -44.73 22.05
C PRO A 355 -5.78 -45.25 21.73
N GLU A 356 -5.22 -44.95 20.55
CA GLU A 356 -3.90 -45.40 20.12
C GLU A 356 -2.79 -44.36 20.35
N ALA A 357 -3.12 -43.13 20.75
CA ALA A 357 -2.15 -42.02 20.83
C ALA A 357 -0.97 -42.31 21.75
N TYR A 358 -1.24 -42.88 22.93
CA TYR A 358 -0.20 -43.27 23.88
C TYR A 358 0.71 -44.37 23.32
N ALA A 359 0.14 -45.38 22.66
CA ALA A 359 0.90 -46.47 22.06
C ALA A 359 1.79 -45.96 20.92
N TYR A 360 1.26 -45.07 20.08
CA TYR A 360 1.99 -44.43 19.00
C TYR A 360 3.24 -43.68 19.50
N ILE A 361 3.07 -42.87 20.55
CA ILE A 361 4.16 -42.12 21.16
C ILE A 361 5.19 -43.04 21.83
N ALA A 362 4.73 -44.04 22.58
CA ALA A 362 5.62 -45.01 23.24
C ALA A 362 6.49 -45.78 22.23
N GLU A 363 5.94 -46.11 21.05
CA GLU A 363 6.68 -46.77 19.97
C GLU A 363 7.71 -45.85 19.30
N LYS A 364 7.33 -44.60 19.01
CA LYS A 364 8.15 -43.69 18.19
C LYS A 364 9.15 -42.84 18.96
N THR A 365 9.00 -42.73 20.28
CA THR A 365 9.91 -41.94 21.14
C THR A 365 10.49 -42.76 22.31
N PRO A 366 11.10 -43.93 22.04
CA PRO A 366 11.56 -44.83 23.10
C PRO A 366 12.61 -44.13 23.99
N GLY A 367 12.40 -44.16 25.30
CA GLY A 367 13.32 -43.59 26.30
C GLY A 367 13.17 -42.09 26.56
N LYS A 368 12.36 -41.34 25.78
CA LYS A 368 12.01 -39.95 26.12
C LYS A 368 10.99 -39.87 27.26
N ILE A 369 10.19 -40.92 27.45
CA ILE A 369 9.07 -40.95 28.38
C ILE A 369 9.19 -42.18 29.29
N GLY A 370 9.19 -41.95 30.61
CA GLY A 370 8.98 -43.01 31.60
C GLY A 370 7.48 -43.18 31.83
N PHE A 371 6.79 -43.92 30.97
CA PHE A 371 5.41 -44.32 31.22
C PHE A 371 5.39 -45.37 32.34
N GLY A 372 5.38 -44.90 33.60
CA GLY A 372 5.04 -45.75 34.74
C GLY A 372 3.59 -46.19 34.64
N ALA A 373 3.33 -47.49 34.79
CA ALA A 373 1.99 -48.04 34.88
C ALA A 373 1.30 -47.53 36.15
N GLY A 374 0.64 -46.38 36.05
CA GLY A 374 -0.05 -45.71 37.15
C GLY A 374 -0.25 -44.25 36.80
N GLY A 375 -1.48 -43.86 36.46
CA GLY A 375 -1.86 -42.54 35.94
C GLY A 375 -1.68 -41.36 36.91
N GLU A 376 -0.46 -41.12 37.39
CA GLU A 376 -0.12 -40.04 38.31
C GLU A 376 0.30 -38.74 37.62
N TYR A 377 -0.32 -38.32 36.51
CA TYR A 377 -0.25 -36.90 36.07
C TYR A 377 -1.53 -36.40 35.40
N ALA A 378 -2.68 -37.04 35.70
CA ALA A 378 -4.00 -36.60 35.24
C ALA A 378 -4.39 -35.17 35.67
N ASN A 379 -3.63 -34.54 36.58
CA ASN A 379 -3.93 -33.22 37.12
C ASN A 379 -3.43 -32.04 36.26
N ASP A 380 -2.51 -32.26 35.30
CA ASP A 380 -1.91 -31.18 34.47
C ASP A 380 -2.12 -31.38 32.96
N VAL A 381 -3.01 -32.29 32.56
CA VAL A 381 -3.37 -32.57 31.16
C VAL A 381 -3.91 -31.34 30.44
N SER A 382 -4.73 -30.52 31.12
CA SER A 382 -5.21 -29.25 30.58
C SER A 382 -4.07 -28.28 30.29
N THR A 383 -3.03 -28.24 31.14
CA THR A 383 -1.86 -27.37 30.95
C THR A 383 -1.05 -27.74 29.72
N ILE A 384 -0.94 -29.04 29.39
CA ILE A 384 -0.26 -29.50 28.17
C ILE A 384 -1.06 -29.09 26.92
N SER A 385 -2.38 -29.31 26.92
CA SER A 385 -3.26 -28.88 25.83
C SER A 385 -3.26 -27.36 25.64
N ASP A 386 -3.33 -26.59 26.73
CA ASP A 386 -3.34 -25.13 26.70
C ASP A 386 -2.03 -24.57 26.13
N ARG A 387 -0.88 -25.10 26.55
CA ARG A 387 0.42 -24.69 26.00
C ARG A 387 0.60 -25.10 24.54
N PHE A 388 0.12 -26.27 24.16
CA PHE A 388 0.14 -26.66 22.76
C PHE A 388 -0.78 -25.77 21.91
N LYS A 389 -1.95 -25.40 22.44
CA LYS A 389 -2.84 -24.41 21.83
C LYS A 389 -2.14 -23.08 21.64
N ASP A 390 -1.41 -22.58 22.66
CA ASP A 390 -0.61 -21.35 22.55
C ASP A 390 0.51 -21.48 21.52
N PHE A 391 1.19 -22.64 21.48
CA PHE A 391 2.18 -22.95 20.45
C PHE A 391 1.58 -22.90 19.05
N ILE A 392 0.42 -23.54 18.82
CA ILE A 392 -0.29 -23.54 17.54
C ILE A 392 -0.72 -22.13 17.15
N TYR A 393 -1.21 -21.33 18.11
CA TYR A 393 -1.53 -19.93 17.86
C TYR A 393 -0.34 -19.13 17.35
N ALA A 394 0.79 -19.23 18.05
CA ALA A 394 1.97 -18.43 17.77
C ALA A 394 2.71 -18.87 16.50
N ASN A 395 2.79 -20.18 16.26
CA ASN A 395 3.64 -20.73 15.21
C ASN A 395 2.89 -21.11 13.94
N THR A 396 1.59 -21.44 13.99
CA THR A 396 0.84 -21.89 12.80
C THR A 396 -0.26 -20.91 12.44
N ILE A 397 -1.17 -20.62 13.38
CA ILE A 397 -2.35 -19.80 13.12
C ILE A 397 -1.94 -18.37 12.79
N LYS A 398 -0.91 -17.82 13.44
CA LYS A 398 -0.37 -16.50 13.13
C LYS A 398 -0.06 -16.36 11.63
N SER A 399 0.78 -17.23 11.08
CA SER A 399 1.17 -17.18 9.66
C SER A 399 0.03 -17.47 8.70
N VAL A 400 -0.82 -18.44 9.04
CA VAL A 400 -2.03 -18.73 8.28
C VAL A 400 -2.95 -17.50 8.18
N MET A 401 -3.13 -16.79 9.30
CA MET A 401 -3.91 -15.57 9.36
C MET A 401 -3.26 -14.42 8.57
N GLU A 402 -1.94 -14.28 8.62
CA GLU A 402 -1.20 -13.31 7.79
C GLU A 402 -1.44 -13.56 6.30
N VAL A 403 -1.30 -14.81 5.84
CA VAL A 403 -1.58 -15.20 4.44
C VAL A 403 -3.06 -15.00 4.09
N TYR A 404 -3.98 -15.31 5.00
CA TYR A 404 -5.41 -15.10 4.79
C TYR A 404 -5.78 -13.62 4.66
N THR A 405 -5.20 -12.78 5.52
CA THR A 405 -5.33 -11.31 5.48
C THR A 405 -4.79 -10.76 4.16
N LYS A 406 -3.64 -11.25 3.69
CA LYS A 406 -3.11 -10.92 2.36
C LYS A 406 -4.06 -11.35 1.23
N ASN A 407 -4.70 -12.51 1.31
CA ASN A 407 -5.66 -12.94 0.28
C ASN A 407 -6.87 -12.00 0.21
N LEU A 408 -7.43 -11.65 1.35
CA LEU A 408 -8.53 -10.68 1.45
C LEU A 408 -8.13 -9.30 0.91
N TRP A 409 -6.89 -8.86 1.18
CA TRP A 409 -6.33 -7.65 0.58
C TRP A 409 -6.24 -7.73 -0.96
N ILE A 410 -5.76 -8.85 -1.52
CA ILE A 410 -5.70 -9.06 -2.98
C ILE A 410 -7.10 -8.98 -3.58
N GLU A 411 -8.09 -9.65 -2.97
CA GLU A 411 -9.48 -9.60 -3.43
C GLU A 411 -10.03 -8.17 -3.48
N GLU A 412 -9.73 -7.35 -2.46
CA GLU A 412 -10.15 -5.96 -2.41
C GLU A 412 -9.38 -5.09 -3.42
N SER A 413 -8.08 -5.31 -3.57
CA SER A 413 -7.25 -4.63 -4.57
C SER A 413 -7.76 -4.88 -5.99
N ILE A 414 -8.15 -6.13 -6.32
CA ILE A 414 -8.76 -6.48 -7.61
C ILE A 414 -10.08 -5.72 -7.82
N LYS A 415 -10.91 -5.56 -6.79
CA LYS A 415 -12.16 -4.77 -6.89
C LYS A 415 -11.88 -3.29 -7.10
N SER A 416 -10.92 -2.73 -6.37
CA SER A 416 -10.46 -1.34 -6.52
C SER A 416 -9.89 -1.09 -7.91
N ASP A 417 -9.10 -2.02 -8.43
CA ASP A 417 -8.56 -1.95 -9.78
C ASP A 417 -9.65 -1.99 -10.84
N LYS A 418 -10.71 -2.80 -10.69
CA LYS A 418 -11.86 -2.76 -11.61
C LYS A 418 -12.53 -1.38 -11.66
N LYS A 419 -12.57 -0.64 -10.55
CA LYS A 419 -13.06 0.75 -10.52
C LYS A 419 -12.08 1.70 -11.21
N LEU A 420 -10.78 1.56 -10.94
CA LEU A 420 -9.73 2.30 -11.64
C LEU A 420 -9.79 2.05 -13.15
N GLN A 421 -10.06 0.82 -13.61
CA GLN A 421 -10.18 0.51 -15.03
C GLN A 421 -11.32 1.28 -15.70
N LYS A 422 -12.47 1.44 -15.03
CA LYS A 422 -13.58 2.27 -15.56
C LYS A 422 -13.15 3.74 -15.70
N LEU A 423 -12.41 4.24 -14.72
CA LEU A 423 -11.84 5.59 -14.77
C LEU A 423 -10.83 5.72 -15.91
N LYS A 424 -9.94 4.75 -16.09
CA LYS A 424 -9.00 4.70 -17.21
C LYS A 424 -9.72 4.67 -18.55
N ASP A 425 -10.78 3.88 -18.68
CA ASP A 425 -11.58 3.81 -19.90
C ASP A 425 -12.24 5.17 -20.22
N GLU A 426 -12.75 5.91 -19.22
CA GLU A 426 -13.28 7.27 -19.45
C GLU A 426 -12.17 8.28 -19.78
N MET A 427 -10.99 8.17 -19.14
CA MET A 427 -9.82 9.02 -19.44
C MET A 427 -9.24 8.74 -20.84
N ASN A 428 -9.32 7.49 -21.29
CA ASN A 428 -8.85 7.06 -22.62
C ASN A 428 -9.85 7.35 -23.74
N LYS A 429 -11.05 7.84 -23.41
CA LYS A 429 -12.08 8.13 -24.40
C LYS A 429 -11.58 9.14 -25.42
N GLU A 430 -11.64 8.75 -26.69
CA GLU A 430 -11.21 9.59 -27.81
C GLU A 430 -12.29 10.61 -28.18
N TYR A 431 -11.86 11.86 -28.31
CA TYR A 431 -12.64 12.99 -28.80
C TYR A 431 -12.07 13.44 -30.13
N THR A 432 -12.97 13.63 -31.11
CA THR A 432 -12.65 14.17 -32.43
C THR A 432 -13.22 15.57 -32.55
N VAL A 433 -12.35 16.56 -32.75
CA VAL A 433 -12.72 17.95 -33.04
C VAL A 433 -12.49 18.22 -34.52
N THR A 434 -13.58 18.44 -35.25
CA THR A 434 -13.57 18.82 -36.66
C THR A 434 -13.83 20.30 -36.81
N VAL A 435 -12.90 21.02 -37.42
CA VAL A 435 -13.05 22.44 -37.78
C VAL A 435 -13.26 22.54 -39.29
N ASN A 436 -14.41 23.06 -39.70
CA ASN A 436 -14.69 23.37 -41.10
C ASN A 436 -14.43 24.86 -41.36
N LEU A 437 -13.71 25.20 -42.42
CA LEU A 437 -13.55 26.57 -42.88
C LEU A 437 -14.66 26.92 -43.88
N SER A 438 -15.47 27.93 -43.57
CA SER A 438 -16.46 28.45 -44.52
C SER A 438 -15.76 29.08 -45.73
N ASN A 439 -16.36 28.98 -46.92
CA ASN A 439 -15.83 29.53 -48.17
C ASN A 439 -14.37 29.10 -48.48
N TYR A 440 -13.93 27.91 -48.04
CA TYR A 440 -12.57 27.44 -48.25
C TYR A 440 -12.16 27.39 -49.72
N GLN A 441 -13.12 27.23 -50.65
CA GLN A 441 -12.84 27.24 -52.09
C GLN A 441 -12.27 28.59 -52.58
N GLN A 442 -12.47 29.66 -51.81
CA GLN A 442 -11.94 31.00 -52.08
C GLN A 442 -10.56 31.21 -51.45
N VAL A 443 -10.00 30.22 -50.73
CA VAL A 443 -8.66 30.26 -50.15
C VAL A 443 -7.68 29.58 -51.10
N LYS A 444 -6.78 30.35 -51.70
CA LYS A 444 -5.76 29.81 -52.62
C LYS A 444 -4.69 29.01 -51.89
N ASN A 445 -4.28 29.46 -50.70
CA ASN A 445 -3.28 28.75 -49.88
C ASN A 445 -3.91 27.99 -48.71
N ILE A 446 -4.76 27.00 -49.01
CA ILE A 446 -5.41 26.19 -47.97
C ILE A 446 -4.39 25.41 -47.12
N LYS A 447 -3.29 24.94 -47.73
CA LYS A 447 -2.21 24.25 -47.02
C LYS A 447 -1.45 25.16 -46.03
N GLY A 448 -1.40 26.47 -46.30
CA GLY A 448 -0.84 27.47 -45.39
C GLY A 448 -1.84 28.00 -44.36
N THR A 449 -3.10 27.56 -44.41
CA THR A 449 -4.14 27.93 -43.45
C THR A 449 -4.08 26.98 -42.26
N MET A 450 -3.98 27.52 -41.05
CA MET A 450 -3.67 26.76 -39.84
C MET A 450 -4.82 26.76 -38.84
N VAL A 451 -5.00 25.62 -38.18
CA VAL A 451 -5.75 25.45 -36.93
C VAL A 451 -4.75 25.24 -35.80
N ARG A 452 -4.90 26.01 -34.71
CA ARG A 452 -4.03 25.95 -33.53
C ARG A 452 -4.85 25.79 -32.27
N LEU A 453 -4.58 24.74 -31.50
CA LEU A 453 -5.19 24.51 -30.20
C LEU A 453 -4.38 25.24 -29.14
N LYS A 454 -5.07 25.99 -28.28
CA LYS A 454 -4.46 26.73 -27.19
C LYS A 454 -5.04 26.31 -25.85
N ASN A 455 -4.15 26.08 -24.89
CA ASN A 455 -4.51 25.81 -23.50
C ASN A 455 -5.02 27.06 -22.77
N GLY A 456 -5.39 26.92 -21.49
CA GLY A 456 -5.84 28.04 -20.64
C GLY A 456 -4.85 29.20 -20.53
N ASP A 457 -3.55 28.93 -20.62
CA ASP A 457 -2.48 29.95 -20.59
C ASP A 457 -2.22 30.61 -21.96
N GLY A 458 -2.95 30.20 -23.00
CA GLY A 458 -2.79 30.69 -24.37
C GLY A 458 -1.61 30.07 -25.14
N LYS A 459 -0.92 29.08 -24.57
CA LYS A 459 0.16 28.33 -25.24
C LYS A 459 -0.42 27.44 -26.34
N VAL A 460 0.19 27.47 -27.52
CA VAL A 460 -0.17 26.56 -28.62
C VAL A 460 0.35 25.16 -28.29
N ILE A 461 -0.56 24.20 -28.15
CA ILE A 461 -0.25 22.81 -27.82
C ILE A 461 -0.25 21.90 -29.05
N HIS A 462 -0.99 22.28 -30.09
CA HIS A 462 -1.11 21.55 -31.35
C HIS A 462 -1.37 22.53 -32.49
N SER A 463 -0.84 22.22 -33.67
CA SER A 463 -1.01 23.05 -34.86
C SER A 463 -1.02 22.16 -36.10
N GLN A 464 -2.02 22.32 -36.96
CA GLN A 464 -2.10 21.61 -38.23
C GLN A 464 -2.73 22.47 -39.32
N SER A 465 -2.47 22.13 -40.58
CA SER A 465 -3.11 22.77 -41.72
C SER A 465 -4.52 22.21 -41.95
N PHE A 466 -5.36 22.98 -42.64
CA PHE A 466 -6.57 22.44 -43.24
C PHE A 466 -6.22 21.52 -44.42
N ASP A 467 -7.01 20.47 -44.60
CA ASP A 467 -6.97 19.62 -45.78
C ASP A 467 -7.57 20.31 -47.02
N THR A 468 -7.51 19.64 -48.17
CA THR A 468 -8.03 20.16 -49.45
C THR A 468 -9.54 20.32 -49.49
N SER A 469 -10.27 19.75 -48.52
CA SER A 469 -11.72 19.91 -48.36
C SER A 469 -12.09 21.04 -47.39
N GLY A 470 -11.11 21.79 -46.89
CA GLY A 470 -11.33 22.86 -45.93
C GLY A 470 -11.62 22.35 -44.52
N LYS A 471 -11.15 21.14 -44.17
CA LYS A 471 -11.34 20.54 -42.85
C LYS A 471 -10.02 20.35 -42.11
N ALA A 472 -10.08 20.50 -40.80
CA ALA A 472 -9.02 20.06 -39.90
C ALA A 472 -9.64 19.13 -38.85
N ILE A 473 -9.13 17.90 -38.77
CA ILE A 473 -9.59 16.89 -37.81
C ILE A 473 -8.49 16.70 -36.78
N ILE A 474 -8.82 16.93 -35.52
CA ILE A 474 -7.92 16.74 -34.37
C ILE A 474 -8.52 15.65 -33.49
N LYS A 475 -7.71 14.66 -33.12
CA LYS A 475 -8.08 13.59 -32.19
C LYS A 475 -7.27 13.74 -30.90
N MET A 476 -7.92 13.54 -29.76
CA MET A 476 -7.27 13.52 -28.46
C MET A 476 -8.07 12.64 -27.49
N SER A 477 -7.40 11.99 -26.55
CA SER A 477 -8.09 11.39 -25.40
C SER A 477 -8.46 12.46 -24.37
N LEU A 478 -9.37 12.14 -23.45
CA LEU A 478 -9.64 13.01 -22.30
C LEU A 478 -8.38 13.24 -21.46
N LEU A 479 -7.57 12.20 -21.26
CA LEU A 479 -6.25 12.30 -20.61
C LEU A 479 -5.35 13.31 -21.32
N GLY A 480 -5.19 13.18 -22.63
CA GLY A 480 -4.37 14.08 -23.45
C GLY A 480 -4.87 15.52 -23.39
N PHE A 481 -6.20 15.72 -23.43
CA PHE A 481 -6.82 17.04 -23.25
C PHE A 481 -6.45 17.67 -21.89
N LEU A 482 -6.49 16.90 -20.80
CA LEU A 482 -6.14 17.39 -19.47
C LEU A 482 -4.64 17.65 -19.32
N LYS A 483 -3.78 16.74 -19.81
CA LYS A 483 -2.32 16.94 -19.82
C LYS A 483 -1.90 18.17 -20.61
N ALA A 484 -2.64 18.49 -21.66
CA ALA A 484 -2.40 19.68 -22.46
C ALA A 484 -2.98 20.98 -21.85
N GLY A 485 -3.51 20.93 -20.62
CA GLY A 485 -4.03 22.10 -19.91
C GLY A 485 -5.38 22.59 -20.43
N GLY A 486 -6.22 21.67 -20.92
CA GLY A 486 -7.59 21.96 -21.31
C GLY A 486 -7.72 22.90 -22.50
N PRO A 487 -7.28 22.50 -23.70
CA PRO A 487 -7.26 23.36 -24.89
C PRO A 487 -8.64 23.64 -25.46
N VAL A 488 -9.46 24.42 -24.76
CA VAL A 488 -10.84 24.78 -25.17
C VAL A 488 -10.90 25.86 -26.27
N ASN A 489 -9.77 26.48 -26.59
CA ASN A 489 -9.67 27.55 -27.59
C ASN A 489 -8.98 27.06 -28.86
N ILE A 490 -9.60 27.33 -30.01
CA ILE A 490 -9.06 27.03 -31.34
C ILE A 490 -8.86 28.33 -32.10
N GLU A 491 -7.61 28.64 -32.43
CA GLU A 491 -7.26 29.76 -33.31
C GLU A 491 -7.17 29.27 -34.75
N VAL A 492 -7.96 29.87 -35.64
CA VAL A 492 -7.90 29.65 -37.09
C VAL A 492 -7.20 30.84 -37.73
N LYS A 493 -6.21 30.57 -38.58
CA LYS A 493 -5.39 31.57 -39.28
C LYS A 493 -5.36 31.29 -40.77
N VAL A 494 -5.89 32.22 -41.57
CA VAL A 494 -5.74 32.24 -43.03
C VAL A 494 -4.67 33.29 -43.36
N PRO A 495 -3.58 32.93 -44.07
CA PRO A 495 -2.55 33.89 -44.44
C PRO A 495 -3.08 34.92 -45.45
N GLU A 496 -2.40 36.07 -45.54
CA GLU A 496 -2.66 37.07 -46.57
C GLU A 496 -2.48 36.47 -47.97
N GLN A 497 -3.38 36.83 -48.91
CA GLN A 497 -3.36 36.36 -50.29
C GLN A 497 -4.05 37.37 -51.21
N ASP A 498 -3.41 37.72 -52.34
CA ASP A 498 -4.00 38.48 -53.45
C ASP A 498 -4.90 39.67 -53.06
N ASN A 499 -4.41 40.57 -52.21
CA ASN A 499 -5.14 41.75 -51.70
C ASN A 499 -6.25 41.46 -50.67
N THR A 500 -6.35 40.22 -50.18
CA THR A 500 -7.14 39.86 -48.99
C THR A 500 -6.19 39.80 -47.79
N PRO A 501 -6.38 40.66 -46.77
CA PRO A 501 -5.57 40.64 -45.55
C PRO A 501 -5.63 39.29 -44.83
N ALA A 502 -4.62 38.99 -44.01
CA ALA A 502 -4.65 37.81 -43.15
C ALA A 502 -5.90 37.79 -42.25
N TYR A 503 -6.53 36.63 -42.13
CA TYR A 503 -7.70 36.43 -41.28
C TYR A 503 -7.35 35.61 -40.05
N LYS A 504 -7.90 36.01 -38.90
CA LYS A 504 -7.77 35.27 -37.65
C LYS A 504 -9.10 35.25 -36.91
N THR A 505 -9.49 34.08 -36.44
CA THR A 505 -10.63 33.92 -35.53
C THR A 505 -10.31 32.93 -34.43
N THR A 506 -11.06 33.00 -33.33
CA THR A 506 -10.96 32.07 -32.21
C THR A 506 -12.33 31.45 -31.99
N LEU A 507 -12.37 30.13 -31.93
CA LEU A 507 -13.55 29.33 -31.60
C LEU A 507 -13.36 28.71 -30.21
N THR A 508 -14.46 28.56 -29.49
CA THR A 508 -14.49 27.83 -28.22
C THR A 508 -15.33 26.57 -28.36
N TYR A 509 -15.01 25.54 -27.59
CA TYR A 509 -15.77 24.29 -27.59
C TYR A 509 -15.77 23.61 -26.22
N LYS A 510 -16.66 22.64 -26.08
CA LYS A 510 -16.75 21.72 -24.94
C LYS A 510 -16.74 20.28 -25.42
N LEU A 511 -16.26 19.38 -24.56
CA LEU A 511 -16.24 17.93 -24.75
C LEU A 511 -17.59 17.30 -24.36
N ASP A 512 -18.69 17.87 -24.85
CA ASP A 512 -20.05 17.41 -24.55
C ASP A 512 -20.46 16.18 -25.39
N SER A 513 -19.69 15.87 -26.44
CA SER A 513 -19.81 14.66 -27.24
C SER A 513 -18.44 14.24 -27.79
N THR A 514 -18.27 12.98 -28.19
CA THR A 514 -17.02 12.48 -28.78
C THR A 514 -16.74 13.01 -30.18
N ASN A 515 -17.73 13.62 -30.84
CA ASN A 515 -17.61 14.20 -32.18
C ASN A 515 -18.08 15.66 -32.16
N ILE A 516 -17.12 16.57 -32.11
CA ILE A 516 -17.37 18.02 -32.05
C ILE A 516 -17.15 18.60 -33.44
N VAL A 517 -18.12 19.37 -33.93
CA VAL A 517 -18.02 20.04 -35.24
C VAL A 517 -18.13 21.54 -35.04
N LEU A 518 -17.10 22.26 -35.46
CA LEU A 518 -17.00 23.71 -35.38
C LEU A 518 -16.92 24.29 -36.80
N ASN A 519 -17.56 25.43 -37.01
CA ASN A 519 -17.51 26.15 -38.28
C ASN A 519 -16.78 27.46 -38.08
N ALA A 520 -15.59 27.58 -38.67
CA ALA A 520 -14.82 28.81 -38.72
C ALA A 520 -15.37 29.68 -39.85
N PRO A 521 -15.99 30.84 -39.56
CA PRO A 521 -16.43 31.73 -40.60
C PRO A 521 -15.20 32.29 -41.34
N TYR A 522 -15.29 32.43 -42.65
CA TYR A 522 -14.29 33.15 -43.43
C TYR A 522 -15.00 33.79 -44.63
N THR A 523 -14.84 35.10 -44.74
CA THR A 523 -15.35 35.89 -45.86
C THR A 523 -14.20 36.77 -46.32
N PRO A 524 -13.64 36.54 -47.53
CA PRO A 524 -12.53 37.35 -48.01
C PRO A 524 -12.98 38.80 -48.21
N VAL A 525 -12.28 39.73 -47.56
CA VAL A 525 -12.47 41.16 -47.77
C VAL A 525 -11.41 41.62 -48.75
N ILE A 526 -11.82 41.88 -50.00
CA ILE A 526 -10.91 42.40 -51.02
C ILE A 526 -10.68 43.87 -50.73
N THR A 527 -9.43 44.23 -50.41
CA THR A 527 -9.04 45.64 -50.29
C THR A 527 -8.86 46.22 -51.69
N SER A 528 -9.78 47.08 -52.14
CA SER A 528 -9.58 47.87 -53.36
C SER A 528 -8.46 48.89 -53.13
N GLN A 529 -7.53 48.98 -54.07
CA GLN A 529 -6.30 49.79 -53.98
C GLN A 529 -6.52 51.32 -53.91
N GLU A 530 -7.75 51.83 -53.80
CA GLU A 530 -8.04 53.27 -53.86
C GLU A 530 -7.86 54.05 -52.55
N THR A 531 -7.75 53.40 -51.38
CA THR A 531 -7.68 54.12 -50.08
C THR A 531 -6.27 54.30 -49.51
N LYS A 532 -5.22 53.70 -50.08
CA LYS A 532 -3.84 53.93 -49.60
C LYS A 532 -3.20 55.22 -50.10
N LYS A 533 -3.78 55.92 -51.09
CA LYS A 533 -3.22 57.17 -51.65
C LYS A 533 -3.67 58.46 -50.97
N ALA A 534 -4.61 58.41 -50.02
CA ALA A 534 -5.22 59.63 -49.45
C ALA A 534 -4.67 60.06 -48.08
N VAL A 535 -3.68 59.36 -47.50
CA VAL A 535 -3.17 59.68 -46.14
C VAL A 535 -1.70 60.14 -46.13
N GLU A 536 -0.99 60.11 -47.27
CA GLU A 536 0.43 60.52 -47.34
C GLU A 536 0.68 61.97 -47.79
N GLU A 537 -0.35 62.74 -48.16
CA GLU A 537 -0.18 64.16 -48.55
C GLU A 537 -1.12 65.10 -47.81
N SER A 538 -0.77 65.41 -46.56
CA SER A 538 -0.95 66.77 -46.04
C SER A 538 -0.11 66.99 -44.78
N THR A 539 1.09 67.56 -44.96
CA THR A 539 1.74 68.37 -43.92
C THR A 539 1.56 69.84 -44.31
N PRO A 540 1.30 70.75 -43.36
CA PRO A 540 2.25 71.84 -43.23
C PRO A 540 2.57 72.22 -41.78
N THR A 541 3.87 72.24 -41.51
CA THR A 541 4.68 73.31 -40.87
C THR A 541 4.15 74.08 -39.64
N GLU A 542 4.73 73.72 -38.50
CA GLU A 542 5.37 74.53 -37.43
C GLU A 542 5.09 76.05 -37.31
N THR A 543 4.60 76.51 -36.14
CA THR A 543 5.11 77.71 -35.43
C THR A 543 4.72 77.76 -33.94
N LYS A 544 5.56 78.40 -33.12
CA LYS A 544 5.67 78.37 -31.63
C LYS A 544 4.73 79.31 -30.82
N LYS A 545 4.56 78.92 -29.52
CA LYS A 545 4.42 79.73 -28.26
C LYS A 545 3.04 80.41 -27.95
N PRO A 546 2.76 80.87 -26.69
CA PRO A 546 2.92 80.31 -25.32
C PRO A 546 1.62 80.40 -24.45
N GLU A 547 1.69 79.85 -23.22
CA GLU A 547 0.99 80.17 -21.96
C GLU A 547 -0.26 81.10 -21.93
N GLN A 548 -1.35 80.67 -21.26
CA GLN A 548 -1.83 81.29 -20.00
C GLN A 548 -3.11 80.65 -19.41
N LYS A 549 -3.05 80.44 -18.08
CA LYS A 549 -4.07 80.53 -17.01
C LYS A 549 -5.57 80.58 -17.36
N SER A 550 -6.36 79.72 -16.69
CA SER A 550 -7.50 80.18 -15.86
C SER A 550 -8.06 79.08 -14.95
N THR A 551 -8.11 79.37 -13.64
CA THR A 551 -9.10 78.91 -12.65
C THR A 551 -10.05 80.11 -12.37
N PRO A 552 -11.17 80.08 -11.60
CA PRO A 552 -11.78 78.98 -10.80
C PRO A 552 -13.35 78.97 -10.67
N GLN A 553 -13.87 78.07 -9.81
CA GLN A 553 -15.15 78.08 -9.04
C GLN A 553 -16.44 77.62 -9.76
N LYS A 554 -17.41 76.89 -9.18
CA LYS A 554 -17.66 76.36 -7.81
C LYS A 554 -18.83 75.33 -7.81
N LYS A 555 -18.66 74.22 -7.08
CA LYS A 555 -19.61 73.49 -6.17
C LYS A 555 -20.91 72.82 -6.70
N PRO A 556 -21.56 71.89 -5.93
CA PRO A 556 -21.10 71.12 -4.76
C PRO A 556 -21.49 69.61 -4.72
N ASN A 557 -20.61 68.82 -4.11
CA ASN A 557 -20.81 67.94 -2.94
C ASN A 557 -22.05 67.01 -2.85
N ASN A 558 -21.80 65.69 -2.82
CA ASN A 558 -22.26 64.80 -1.75
C ASN A 558 -21.66 63.39 -1.89
N GLN A 559 -20.72 63.02 -1.02
CA GLN A 559 -20.84 61.89 -0.06
C GLN A 559 -19.48 61.52 0.55
N THR A 560 -19.55 61.31 1.86
CA THR A 560 -18.50 61.16 2.87
C THR A 560 -17.62 59.90 2.69
N PRO A 561 -16.32 59.96 3.05
CA PRO A 561 -15.38 58.84 2.96
C PRO A 561 -15.39 57.96 4.22
N ALA A 562 -15.25 56.64 4.04
CA ALA A 562 -14.85 55.71 5.09
C ALA A 562 -13.34 55.46 5.00
N ALA A 563 -12.72 55.49 6.18
CA ALA A 563 -11.30 55.54 6.42
C ALA A 563 -10.55 54.23 6.06
N THR A 564 -9.38 54.41 5.48
CA THR A 564 -8.25 53.49 5.50
C THR A 564 -7.83 53.18 6.94
N ASN A 565 -7.89 51.91 7.31
CA ASN A 565 -7.13 51.35 8.42
C ASN A 565 -6.12 50.34 7.87
N THR A 566 -4.86 50.69 8.02
CA THR A 566 -3.66 49.86 7.90
C THR A 566 -3.80 48.60 8.78
N PRO A 567 -3.60 47.38 8.27
CA PRO A 567 -3.49 46.20 9.11
C PRO A 567 -2.15 46.20 9.85
N ALA A 568 -2.22 45.98 11.15
CA ALA A 568 -1.10 45.86 12.06
C ALA A 568 -0.15 44.72 11.66
N VAL A 569 1.15 44.98 11.80
CA VAL A 569 2.21 43.98 11.83
C VAL A 569 1.94 43.03 12.99
N VAL A 570 1.51 41.81 12.69
CA VAL A 570 1.48 40.70 13.65
C VAL A 570 2.93 40.25 13.81
N GLN A 571 3.51 40.51 14.97
CA GLN A 571 4.78 39.87 15.34
C GLN A 571 4.58 38.35 15.37
N PRO A 572 5.48 37.55 14.79
CA PRO A 572 5.46 36.12 15.00
C PRO A 572 5.61 35.83 16.50
N PRO A 573 4.94 34.80 17.02
CA PRO A 573 5.03 34.46 18.44
C PRO A 573 6.50 34.20 18.80
N VAL A 574 6.95 34.83 19.87
CA VAL A 574 8.23 34.51 20.50
C VAL A 574 8.18 33.03 20.88
N THR A 575 8.86 32.19 20.12
CA THR A 575 9.13 30.81 20.51
C THR A 575 10.11 30.86 21.68
N THR A 576 9.58 30.76 22.89
CA THR A 576 10.39 30.30 24.03
C THR A 576 11.02 28.97 23.61
N PRO A 577 12.35 28.80 23.65
CA PRO A 577 12.95 27.50 23.40
C PRO A 577 12.35 26.53 24.42
N LYS A 578 11.65 25.48 23.95
CA LYS A 578 11.36 24.33 24.82
C LYS A 578 12.72 23.89 25.38
N SER A 579 12.88 23.89 26.71
CA SER A 579 14.06 23.31 27.34
C SER A 579 14.21 21.88 26.79
N GLU A 580 15.34 21.60 26.16
CA GLU A 580 15.65 20.28 25.62
C GLU A 580 15.50 19.25 26.75
N TYR A 581 14.50 18.37 26.62
CA TYR A 581 14.19 17.39 27.65
C TYR A 581 15.38 16.44 27.80
N ASN A 582 15.93 16.31 29.02
CA ASN A 582 17.14 15.52 29.25
C ASN A 582 16.82 14.02 29.29
N TYR A 583 16.71 13.43 28.10
CA TYR A 583 16.44 12.01 27.90
C TYR A 583 17.45 11.11 28.60
N ASN A 584 18.72 11.53 28.72
CA ASN A 584 19.76 10.75 29.39
C ASN A 584 19.51 10.63 30.89
N ALA A 585 19.12 11.72 31.56
CA ALA A 585 18.79 11.70 32.98
C ALA A 585 17.52 10.88 33.25
N ALA A 586 16.51 10.99 32.38
CA ALA A 586 15.28 10.22 32.49
C ALA A 586 15.52 8.73 32.28
N LEU A 587 16.33 8.37 31.27
CA LEU A 587 16.70 6.99 30.97
C LEU A 587 17.54 6.37 32.09
N ALA A 588 18.46 7.14 32.68
CA ALA A 588 19.20 6.72 33.86
C ALA A 588 18.25 6.45 35.04
N ALA A 589 17.30 7.35 35.34
CA ALA A 589 16.33 7.16 36.41
C ALA A 589 15.44 5.94 36.20
N TRP A 590 14.98 5.71 34.97
CA TRP A 590 14.21 4.51 34.61
C TRP A 590 15.03 3.22 34.75
N SER A 591 16.26 3.21 34.21
CA SER A 591 17.15 2.05 34.28
C SER A 591 17.47 1.66 35.72
N ALA A 592 17.62 2.66 36.60
CA ALA A 592 17.82 2.46 38.03
C ALA A 592 16.56 1.95 38.74
N ALA A 593 15.38 2.47 38.40
CA ALA A 593 14.11 2.00 38.96
C ALA A 593 13.80 0.56 38.56
N LEU A 594 14.10 0.17 37.31
CA LEU A 594 13.94 -1.21 36.85
C LEU A 594 14.89 -2.16 37.60
N ALA A 595 16.17 -1.79 37.69
CA ALA A 595 17.15 -2.58 38.44
C ALA A 595 16.75 -2.73 39.92
N ALA A 596 16.29 -1.64 40.56
CA ALA A 596 15.81 -1.67 41.94
C ALA A 596 14.57 -2.56 42.12
N LYS A 597 13.61 -2.50 41.19
CA LYS A 597 12.43 -3.36 41.18
C LYS A 597 12.84 -4.83 41.11
N GLU A 598 13.70 -5.20 40.16
CA GLU A 598 14.16 -6.58 40.01
C GLU A 598 14.97 -7.04 41.22
N ASN A 599 15.88 -6.22 41.76
CA ASN A 599 16.68 -6.52 42.95
C ASN A 599 15.86 -6.69 44.24
N SER A 600 14.65 -6.14 44.28
CA SER A 600 13.76 -6.29 45.44
C SER A 600 12.93 -7.58 45.43
N LYS A 601 12.94 -8.33 44.32
CA LYS A 601 12.22 -9.59 44.22
C LYS A 601 12.89 -10.65 45.07
N THR A 602 12.06 -11.33 45.86
CA THR A 602 12.45 -12.48 46.67
C THR A 602 11.35 -13.53 46.50
N PHE A 603 11.76 -14.77 46.27
CA PHE A 603 10.85 -15.91 46.16
C PHE A 603 11.20 -16.93 47.23
N ASP A 604 10.18 -17.59 47.76
CA ASP A 604 10.36 -18.63 48.76
C ASP A 604 9.39 -19.77 48.43
N ASP A 605 9.93 -20.95 48.11
CA ASP A 605 9.16 -22.12 47.67
C ASP A 605 9.03 -23.20 48.76
N GLY A 606 9.42 -22.90 50.00
CA GLY A 606 9.45 -23.86 51.11
C GLY A 606 10.70 -24.75 51.14
N THR A 607 11.53 -24.71 50.08
CA THR A 607 12.79 -25.45 49.99
C THR A 607 14.00 -24.51 49.96
N CYS A 608 13.87 -23.37 49.28
CA CYS A 608 14.89 -22.35 49.21
C CYS A 608 14.30 -20.94 49.15
N LYS A 609 15.08 -19.98 49.65
CA LYS A 609 14.83 -18.56 49.47
C LYS A 609 15.69 -18.05 48.32
N THR A 610 15.05 -17.60 47.26
CA THR A 610 15.68 -17.03 46.07
C THR A 610 15.67 -15.51 46.18
N THR A 611 16.82 -14.88 45.97
CA THR A 611 16.93 -13.41 45.84
C THR A 611 17.46 -13.05 44.46
N CYS A 612 16.90 -12.00 43.87
CA CYS A 612 17.27 -11.54 42.54
C CYS A 612 18.42 -10.53 42.59
N GLN A 613 19.34 -10.62 41.64
CA GLN A 613 20.32 -9.59 41.36
C GLN A 613 20.31 -9.26 39.88
N PHE A 614 19.90 -8.05 39.53
CA PHE A 614 19.84 -7.51 38.20
C PHE A 614 21.08 -6.67 37.89
N GLU A 615 21.60 -6.83 36.68
CA GLU A 615 22.80 -6.18 36.18
C GLU A 615 22.56 -5.70 34.74
N TRP A 616 22.91 -4.45 34.45
CA TRP A 616 23.01 -3.98 33.06
C TRP A 616 24.37 -4.38 32.51
N VAL A 617 24.37 -5.23 31.48
CA VAL A 617 25.56 -5.58 30.71
C VAL A 617 25.93 -4.42 29.77
N THR A 618 24.93 -3.82 29.15
CA THR A 618 25.02 -2.57 28.39
C THR A 618 23.92 -1.64 28.87
N ALA A 619 24.32 -0.47 29.37
CA ALA A 619 23.37 0.53 29.88
C ALA A 619 22.39 0.96 28.77
N PRO A 620 21.10 1.20 29.11
CA PRO A 620 20.13 1.59 28.10
C PRO A 620 20.50 2.89 27.38
N TYR A 621 20.30 2.95 26.07
CA TYR A 621 20.48 4.15 25.25
C TYR A 621 19.41 4.25 24.16
N ILE A 622 19.12 5.47 23.69
CA ILE A 622 18.11 5.71 22.66
C ILE A 622 18.77 5.81 21.28
N LYS A 623 18.25 5.08 20.30
CA LYS A 623 18.63 5.17 18.89
C LYS A 623 17.41 4.89 18.02
N ASP A 624 17.18 5.71 16.99
CA ASP A 624 16.10 5.52 16.01
C ASP A 624 14.70 5.33 16.61
N GLY A 625 14.38 6.05 17.70
CA GLY A 625 13.09 5.96 18.38
C GLY A 625 12.89 4.71 19.25
N GLN A 626 13.94 3.91 19.45
CA GLN A 626 13.95 2.68 20.26
C GLN A 626 14.96 2.81 21.40
N VAL A 627 14.74 2.10 22.51
CA VAL A 627 15.69 1.96 23.61
C VAL A 627 16.43 0.64 23.46
N TYR A 628 17.74 0.70 23.31
CA TYR A 628 18.62 -0.46 23.22
C TYR A 628 19.34 -0.70 24.55
N GLY A 629 19.68 -1.96 24.85
CA GLY A 629 20.54 -2.32 25.97
C GLY A 629 20.71 -3.82 26.10
N ALA A 630 21.44 -4.24 27.13
CA ALA A 630 21.64 -5.66 27.46
C ALA A 630 21.67 -5.85 28.97
N SER A 631 21.08 -6.93 29.48
CA SER A 631 20.98 -7.18 30.93
C SER A 631 21.07 -8.64 31.32
N LYS A 632 21.44 -8.86 32.58
CA LYS A 632 21.48 -10.16 33.25
C LYS A 632 20.67 -10.11 34.54
N LEU A 633 19.88 -11.15 34.75
CA LEU A 633 19.22 -11.42 36.01
C LEU A 633 19.81 -12.68 36.62
N TRP A 634 20.38 -12.54 37.81
CA TRP A 634 20.95 -13.62 38.59
C TRP A 634 19.99 -14.02 39.70
N TYR A 635 19.85 -15.32 39.93
CA TYR A 635 19.18 -15.86 41.11
C TYR A 635 20.23 -16.36 42.09
N ASN A 636 20.08 -15.95 43.35
CA ASN A 636 20.84 -16.46 44.48
C ASN A 636 19.90 -17.27 45.37
N ASN A 637 20.02 -18.58 45.31
CA ASN A 637 19.16 -19.51 46.02
C ASN A 637 19.84 -19.96 47.30
N GLN A 638 19.25 -19.63 48.44
CA GLN A 638 19.66 -20.11 49.76
C GLN A 638 18.76 -21.27 50.17
N TYR A 639 19.29 -22.49 50.12
CA TYR A 639 18.54 -23.72 50.42
C TYR A 639 18.54 -23.96 51.92
N TYR A 640 17.36 -24.14 52.51
CA TYR A 640 17.22 -24.39 53.96
C TYR A 640 16.51 -25.73 54.26
N SER A 641 16.04 -26.45 53.23
CA SER A 641 15.56 -27.85 53.34
C SER A 641 15.97 -28.68 52.10
N GLY A 642 15.74 -30.01 52.14
CA GLY A 642 16.09 -30.94 51.06
C GLY A 642 17.59 -31.30 50.97
N ALA A 643 17.97 -32.00 49.90
CA ALA A 643 19.34 -32.54 49.72
C ALA A 643 20.44 -31.46 49.61
N LYS A 644 20.07 -30.20 49.35
CA LYS A 644 20.97 -29.05 49.24
C LYS A 644 20.90 -28.12 50.46
N ALA A 645 20.21 -28.50 51.55
CA ALA A 645 20.05 -27.65 52.73
C ALA A 645 21.40 -27.15 53.27
N GLY A 646 21.48 -25.84 53.55
CA GLY A 646 22.69 -25.16 54.02
C GLY A 646 23.61 -24.65 52.91
N THR A 647 23.30 -24.89 51.62
CA THR A 647 24.09 -24.39 50.49
C THR A 647 23.48 -23.13 49.87
N THR A 648 24.32 -22.37 49.16
CA THR A 648 23.89 -21.23 48.34
C THR A 648 24.35 -21.45 46.90
N GLU A 649 23.44 -21.31 45.94
CA GLU A 649 23.73 -21.45 44.52
C GLU A 649 23.38 -20.15 43.79
N LYS A 650 24.31 -19.67 42.96
CA LYS A 650 24.11 -18.49 42.12
C LYS A 650 24.20 -18.87 40.65
N TYR A 651 23.18 -18.54 39.86
CA TYR A 651 23.18 -18.78 38.42
C TYR A 651 22.46 -17.66 37.66
N VAL A 652 22.72 -17.55 36.36
CA VAL A 652 22.02 -16.61 35.47
C VAL A 652 20.62 -17.19 35.20
N ALA A 653 19.60 -16.52 35.70
CA ALA A 653 18.21 -16.90 35.49
C ALA A 653 17.68 -16.41 34.12
N SER A 654 18.16 -15.26 33.66
CA SER A 654 17.82 -14.70 32.35
C SER A 654 18.92 -13.77 31.86
N GLU A 655 19.17 -13.78 30.56
CA GLU A 655 20.04 -12.85 29.85
C GLU A 655 19.25 -12.28 28.67
N MET A 656 19.11 -10.96 28.63
CA MET A 656 18.55 -10.26 27.49
C MET A 656 19.69 -9.57 26.76
N TYR A 657 20.04 -10.13 25.59
CA TYR A 657 21.13 -9.65 24.74
C TYR A 657 22.51 -9.72 25.43
N ASP A 658 23.57 -9.48 24.66
CA ASP A 658 24.95 -9.48 25.16
C ASP A 658 25.63 -8.12 24.95
N ALA A 659 26.83 -7.94 25.53
CA ALA A 659 27.57 -6.68 25.47
C ALA A 659 27.92 -6.24 24.04
N ASN A 660 28.12 -7.19 23.12
CA ASN A 660 28.51 -6.95 21.74
C ASN A 660 27.30 -6.75 20.82
N ASN A 661 26.13 -7.28 21.20
CA ASN A 661 24.89 -7.20 20.43
C ASN A 661 23.71 -6.68 21.27
N PRO A 662 23.73 -5.42 21.75
CA PRO A 662 22.59 -4.85 22.48
C PRO A 662 21.36 -4.79 21.58
N GLY A 663 20.23 -5.29 22.07
CA GLY A 663 18.98 -5.32 21.33
C GLY A 663 17.93 -4.36 21.86
N VAL A 664 16.78 -4.31 21.19
CA VAL A 664 15.68 -3.42 21.54
C VAL A 664 14.98 -3.93 22.81
N LEU A 665 14.91 -3.08 23.83
CA LEU A 665 14.25 -3.34 25.11
C LEU A 665 12.80 -2.85 25.13
N ILE A 666 12.57 -1.65 24.58
CA ILE A 666 11.25 -1.01 24.52
C ILE A 666 11.28 0.13 23.50
N SER A 667 10.14 0.44 22.87
CA SER A 667 10.02 1.64 22.03
C SER A 667 10.04 2.90 22.89
N LEU A 668 10.59 4.01 22.37
CA LEU A 668 10.55 5.28 23.10
C LEU A 668 9.11 5.77 23.30
N ALA A 669 8.19 5.43 22.39
CA ALA A 669 6.78 5.76 22.51
C ALA A 669 6.12 5.02 23.69
N ASP A 670 6.39 3.72 23.84
CA ASP A 670 5.87 2.92 24.95
C ASP A 670 6.52 3.29 26.28
N LEU A 671 7.82 3.62 26.27
CA LEU A 671 8.50 4.14 27.45
C LEU A 671 7.87 5.45 27.91
N LYS A 672 7.54 6.36 26.98
CA LYS A 672 6.85 7.63 27.27
C LYS A 672 5.45 7.43 27.85
N LYS A 673 4.74 6.39 27.40
CA LYS A 673 3.41 6.03 27.90
C LYS A 673 3.46 5.41 29.29
N ALA A 674 4.41 4.51 29.53
CA ALA A 674 4.55 3.81 30.80
C ALA A 674 5.17 4.69 31.90
N TYR A 675 5.98 5.67 31.50
CA TYR A 675 6.72 6.54 32.40
C TYR A 675 6.49 8.00 32.00
N PRO A 676 5.44 8.65 32.54
CA PRO A 676 5.04 10.01 32.19
C PRO A 676 6.15 11.06 32.35
N GLN A 677 7.17 10.77 33.16
CA GLN A 677 8.35 11.63 33.28
C GLN A 677 9.01 11.85 31.91
N PHE A 678 9.01 10.88 31.00
CA PHE A 678 9.55 11.01 29.62
C PHE A 678 8.69 11.89 28.68
N GLY A 679 7.66 12.59 29.19
CA GLY A 679 6.60 13.23 28.40
C GLY A 679 6.90 14.62 27.79
N ASN A 680 6.48 14.75 26.52
CA ASN A 680 6.38 15.90 25.59
C ASN A 680 7.65 16.57 25.05
#